data_AF-A0A970BVB3-F1
#
_entry.id   AF-A0A970BVB3-F1
#
_cell.length_a   1.000
_cell.length_b   1.000
_cell.length_c   1.000
_cell.angle_alpha   90.00
_cell.angle_beta   90.00
_cell.angle_gamma   90.00
#
_symmetry.space_group_name_H-M   'P 1'
#
loop_
_entity.id
_entity.type
_entity.pdbx_description
1 polymer ?
#
loop_
_entity_poly.entity_id
_entity_poly.type
_entity_poly.pdbx_seq_one_letter_code
_entity_poly.pdbx_strand_id
1 'polypeptide(L)'
;PDELAREHLANLRTSVAEAEALRPSLQSVPIISLTLPQVLALQALPPLVQAVRAWRDARALWRLVDRASASLEVLDAQAQIVDGIPSRTRATLNETRAEATRLTAVLEAVEEQGMQGLERTSWQLAEIGMKAEHALDRLSAATDEPQTVYEIDRDLGEASAYLQEIDRFLGEASEARLRAQNLLTRVYSALGLVEERWQGLQARGAAEPALAAEVDDLRARAQRLPDVERASASMDNYQKVTRQALVLDTDIQAAMQQLDRIDTLMRESKDALGDAQQSLADTMAMCQEMSGEDPTLQPDLSLSLVARAHQLCEESEAHRAEGTMEAYQEAMAAADEALETLTQARQGLAEMPDAVKRVQRLLRDVSTEQRGAWRGRFQSICEGLRAYPVHWDRTHEREAAAAEAALAEAEAALAQAPGDVREGRRYTQTGLLQSVESLTAAQEQMEQAQRSVANLENELKRIEDVHHALDEEIREISERTLPALVELRAQMLPELQQRLDRLVGTFSDESRLYLEPTRVDYDEATDRWLPSIKRQIDELAGEHRSSVRQYHKMQRETVHRIDRLWGRLQRMDPYQLPAPEEDIQALVRDLDGWRAAVEYEASNPASLRDLIAREGKNLERRLQAAIQQIEEDRSRLVALSKDYQRMAATNERIDALVHHVRTESHWARISWGTEEAEEIWQAAVALEEESASARTLTQAVDRLQRAVNAARRAEALYLGTERQISNAIGRLDSDLQTVGRLVDRAQRLEESLRQDQQEDAAQEVAALLAAAGRALDSASEATTFDDALRHLQTARASVERAL
;
A
#
# COMPACT_ATOMS: atom_id res chain seq x y z
N PRO A 1 -89.17 -45.27 -93.37
CA PRO A 1 -89.59 -46.67 -93.68
C PRO A 1 -91.11 -46.80 -93.86
N ASP A 2 -91.90 -46.30 -92.90
CA ASP A 2 -93.34 -46.61 -92.81
C ASP A 2 -94.27 -45.92 -93.80
N GLU A 3 -93.98 -44.69 -94.22
CA GLU A 3 -94.90 -43.95 -95.11
C GLU A 3 -94.97 -44.56 -96.51
N LEU A 4 -93.82 -44.95 -97.06
CA LEU A 4 -93.69 -45.60 -98.37
C LEU A 4 -94.39 -46.97 -98.45
N ALA A 5 -94.46 -47.71 -97.34
CA ALA A 5 -95.11 -49.01 -97.30
C ALA A 5 -96.66 -48.91 -97.24
N ARG A 6 -97.23 -47.85 -96.66
CA ARG A 6 -98.69 -47.75 -96.51
C ARG A 6 -99.42 -47.49 -97.82
N GLU A 7 -98.80 -46.75 -98.73
CA GLU A 7 -99.42 -46.33 -100.00
C GLU A 7 -99.61 -47.52 -100.97
N HIS A 8 -98.60 -48.37 -101.11
CA HIS A 8 -98.65 -49.54 -102.01
C HIS A 8 -99.62 -50.64 -101.53
N LEU A 9 -99.85 -50.76 -100.21
CA LEU A 9 -100.75 -51.75 -99.62
C LEU A 9 -102.24 -51.44 -99.88
N ALA A 10 -102.59 -50.17 -100.05
CA ALA A 10 -103.97 -49.74 -100.32
C ALA A 10 -104.47 -50.17 -101.72
N ASN A 11 -103.60 -50.10 -102.74
CA ASN A 11 -103.93 -50.46 -104.12
C ASN A 11 -104.19 -51.97 -104.32
N LEU A 12 -103.55 -52.81 -103.51
CA LEU A 12 -103.70 -54.27 -103.58
C LEU A 12 -105.07 -54.72 -103.03
N ARG A 13 -105.60 -54.03 -102.02
CA ARG A 13 -106.87 -54.40 -101.36
C ARG A 13 -108.10 -54.14 -102.22
N THR A 14 -108.11 -53.05 -102.99
CA THR A 14 -109.25 -52.69 -103.84
C THR A 14 -109.47 -53.66 -104.99
N SER A 15 -108.39 -54.15 -105.61
CA SER A 15 -108.45 -55.11 -106.73
C SER A 15 -109.00 -56.49 -106.32
N VAL A 16 -108.77 -56.93 -105.08
CA VAL A 16 -109.28 -58.22 -104.56
C VAL A 16 -110.78 -58.17 -104.26
N ALA A 17 -111.29 -57.07 -103.72
CA ALA A 17 -112.68 -56.94 -103.31
C ALA A 17 -113.68 -57.02 -104.49
N GLU A 18 -113.31 -56.49 -105.65
CA GLU A 18 -114.16 -56.54 -106.85
C GLU A 18 -114.26 -57.95 -107.45
N ALA A 19 -113.26 -58.80 -107.21
CA ALA A 19 -113.24 -60.17 -107.73
C ALA A 19 -114.20 -61.09 -106.94
N GLU A 20 -114.35 -60.88 -105.63
CA GLU A 20 -115.20 -61.72 -104.77
C GLU A 20 -116.70 -61.58 -105.08
N ALA A 21 -117.14 -60.44 -105.61
CA ALA A 21 -118.55 -60.15 -105.90
C ALA A 21 -119.18 -61.05 -106.99
N LEU A 22 -118.36 -61.64 -107.87
CA LEU A 22 -118.81 -62.45 -109.02
C LEU A 22 -119.06 -63.93 -108.68
N ARG A 23 -118.77 -64.36 -107.45
CA ARG A 23 -118.78 -65.78 -107.01
C ARG A 23 -120.16 -66.48 -106.98
N PRO A 24 -121.28 -65.85 -106.62
CA PRO A 24 -122.56 -66.57 -106.40
C PRO A 24 -123.22 -67.13 -107.66
N SER A 25 -123.09 -66.45 -108.80
CA SER A 25 -123.81 -66.79 -110.04
C SER A 25 -123.34 -68.07 -110.72
N LEU A 26 -122.22 -68.64 -110.27
CA LEU A 26 -121.57 -69.79 -110.86
C LEU A 26 -121.93 -71.13 -110.18
N GLN A 27 -122.67 -71.11 -109.05
CA GLN A 27 -122.72 -72.25 -108.13
C GLN A 27 -123.86 -73.27 -108.32
N SER A 28 -124.92 -73.03 -109.10
CA SER A 28 -126.07 -73.96 -109.09
C SER A 28 -126.84 -74.09 -110.41
N VAL A 29 -126.31 -74.88 -111.36
CA VAL A 29 -127.10 -75.36 -112.51
C VAL A 29 -126.87 -76.87 -112.67
N PRO A 30 -127.81 -77.73 -112.24
CA PRO A 30 -127.66 -79.18 -112.35
C PRO A 30 -127.76 -79.61 -113.82
N ILE A 31 -126.77 -80.38 -114.28
CA ILE A 31 -126.63 -80.82 -115.67
C ILE A 31 -127.42 -82.11 -115.84
N ILE A 32 -128.43 -82.08 -116.71
CA ILE A 32 -129.13 -83.28 -117.15
C ILE A 32 -129.11 -83.31 -118.67
N SER A 33 -128.51 -84.36 -119.23
CA SER A 33 -128.40 -84.60 -120.67
C SER A 33 -129.65 -85.31 -121.17
N LEU A 34 -130.64 -84.53 -121.63
CA LEU A 34 -131.79 -85.04 -122.35
C LEU A 34 -131.65 -84.72 -123.83
N THR A 35 -131.99 -85.68 -124.68
CA THR A 35 -132.13 -85.41 -126.11
C THR A 35 -133.46 -84.70 -126.39
N LEU A 36 -133.53 -83.96 -127.50
CA LEU A 36 -134.70 -83.17 -127.86
C LEU A 36 -136.05 -83.95 -127.88
N PRO A 37 -136.15 -85.21 -128.36
CA PRO A 37 -137.37 -86.01 -128.25
C PRO A 37 -137.78 -86.31 -126.79
N GLN A 38 -136.81 -86.47 -125.88
CA GLN A 38 -137.02 -86.70 -124.46
C GLN A 38 -137.38 -85.41 -123.69
N VAL A 39 -136.78 -84.26 -124.04
CA VAL A 39 -137.12 -82.94 -123.46
C VAL A 39 -138.58 -82.55 -123.78
N LEU A 40 -139.04 -82.85 -125.00
CA LEU A 40 -140.42 -82.61 -125.43
C LEU A 40 -141.41 -83.64 -124.86
N ALA A 41 -141.05 -84.93 -124.81
CA ALA A 41 -141.90 -85.98 -124.22
C ALA A 41 -142.06 -85.88 -122.69
N LEU A 42 -141.06 -85.32 -121.98
CA LEU A 42 -141.07 -85.11 -120.52
C LEU A 42 -141.44 -83.68 -120.10
N GLN A 43 -141.74 -82.77 -121.04
CA GLN A 43 -142.00 -81.35 -120.77
C GLN A 43 -140.94 -80.65 -119.86
N ALA A 44 -139.66 -80.77 -120.18
CA ALA A 44 -138.55 -80.31 -119.32
C ALA A 44 -137.77 -79.06 -119.85
N LEU A 45 -138.40 -77.87 -119.91
CA LEU A 45 -137.80 -76.60 -120.42
C LEU A 45 -136.98 -75.70 -119.43
N PRO A 46 -137.27 -75.63 -118.11
CA PRO A 46 -136.60 -74.70 -117.19
C PRO A 46 -135.05 -74.74 -117.07
N PRO A 47 -134.35 -75.90 -117.11
CA PRO A 47 -132.91 -75.93 -116.79
C PRO A 47 -131.98 -75.26 -117.82
N LEU A 48 -132.43 -75.02 -119.05
CA LEU A 48 -131.57 -74.53 -120.12
C LEU A 48 -131.17 -73.04 -119.98
N VAL A 49 -132.04 -72.20 -119.40
CA VAL A 49 -131.79 -70.74 -119.25
C VAL A 49 -130.70 -70.43 -118.22
N GLN A 50 -130.58 -71.27 -117.20
CA GLN A 50 -129.63 -71.06 -116.09
C GLN A 50 -128.17 -71.15 -116.53
N ALA A 51 -127.82 -72.02 -117.48
CA ALA A 51 -126.44 -72.24 -117.92
C ALA A 51 -125.79 -71.03 -118.61
N VAL A 52 -126.57 -70.22 -119.34
CA VAL A 52 -126.02 -69.09 -120.13
C VAL A 52 -125.52 -67.95 -119.25
N ARG A 53 -126.16 -67.67 -118.10
CA ARG A 53 -125.76 -66.57 -117.20
C ARG A 53 -124.40 -66.81 -116.55
N ALA A 54 -124.11 -68.04 -116.13
CA ALA A 54 -122.86 -68.41 -115.47
C ALA A 54 -121.63 -68.06 -116.33
N TRP A 55 -121.67 -68.27 -117.65
CA TRP A 55 -120.51 -68.05 -118.51
C TRP A 55 -120.03 -66.59 -118.58
N ARG A 56 -120.93 -65.61 -118.46
CA ARG A 56 -120.56 -64.18 -118.60
C ARG A 56 -119.74 -63.68 -117.41
N ASP A 57 -120.07 -64.11 -116.20
CA ASP A 57 -119.49 -63.59 -114.97
C ASP A 57 -118.04 -64.07 -114.75
N ALA A 58 -117.66 -65.24 -115.29
CA ALA A 58 -116.30 -65.76 -115.20
C ALA A 58 -115.25 -64.88 -115.90
N ARG A 59 -115.63 -64.12 -116.93
CA ARG A 59 -114.67 -63.34 -117.74
C ARG A 59 -114.24 -62.03 -117.09
N ALA A 60 -115.06 -61.46 -116.20
CA ALA A 60 -114.74 -60.21 -115.50
C ALA A 60 -113.69 -60.40 -114.38
N LEU A 61 -113.67 -61.58 -113.75
CA LEU A 61 -112.75 -61.92 -112.67
C LEU A 61 -111.26 -61.77 -113.05
N TRP A 62 -110.90 -62.19 -114.27
CA TRP A 62 -109.50 -62.27 -114.70
C TRP A 62 -108.76 -60.93 -114.76
N ARG A 63 -109.44 -59.82 -115.06
CA ARG A 63 -108.77 -58.51 -115.19
C ARG A 63 -108.34 -57.89 -113.87
N LEU A 64 -108.95 -58.31 -112.76
CA LEU A 64 -108.68 -57.75 -111.44
C LEU A 64 -107.42 -58.33 -110.80
N VAL A 65 -107.01 -59.52 -111.20
CA VAL A 65 -105.85 -60.21 -110.64
C VAL A 65 -104.52 -59.54 -111.02
N ASP A 66 -104.36 -59.09 -112.27
CA ASP A 66 -103.09 -58.51 -112.73
C ASP A 66 -102.70 -57.22 -112.00
N ARG A 67 -103.69 -56.39 -111.62
CA ARG A 67 -103.44 -55.10 -110.95
C ARG A 67 -102.88 -55.26 -109.54
N ALA A 68 -103.18 -56.37 -108.86
CA ALA A 68 -102.73 -56.63 -107.49
C ALA A 68 -101.22 -56.96 -107.41
N SER A 69 -100.63 -57.52 -108.47
CA SER A 69 -99.25 -58.02 -108.43
C SER A 69 -98.19 -56.92 -108.32
N ALA A 70 -98.36 -55.80 -109.03
CA ALA A 70 -97.34 -54.75 -109.11
C ALA A 70 -97.10 -53.99 -107.79
N SER A 71 -98.10 -53.91 -106.92
CA SER A 71 -97.99 -53.26 -105.60
C SER A 71 -97.20 -54.07 -104.57
N LEU A 72 -96.91 -55.35 -104.83
CA LEU A 72 -96.31 -56.27 -103.86
C LEU A 72 -94.78 -56.15 -103.75
N GLU A 73 -94.08 -55.81 -104.85
CA GLU A 73 -92.61 -55.81 -104.90
C GLU A 73 -91.95 -54.69 -104.06
N VAL A 74 -92.54 -53.50 -104.00
CA VAL A 74 -91.97 -52.35 -103.27
C VAL A 74 -92.00 -52.55 -101.74
N LEU A 75 -92.93 -53.35 -101.24
CA LEU A 75 -93.07 -53.64 -99.81
C LEU A 75 -91.94 -54.53 -99.27
N ASP A 76 -91.25 -55.28 -100.12
CA ASP A 76 -90.29 -56.30 -99.70
C ASP A 76 -88.92 -55.71 -99.29
N ALA A 77 -88.48 -54.64 -99.95
CA ALA A 77 -87.16 -54.03 -99.68
C ALA A 77 -87.08 -53.28 -98.33
N GLN A 78 -88.19 -52.72 -97.84
CA GLN A 78 -88.21 -52.03 -96.54
C GLN A 78 -88.20 -53.01 -95.36
N ALA A 79 -88.59 -54.27 -95.57
CA ALA A 79 -88.56 -55.29 -94.53
C ALA A 79 -87.12 -55.56 -94.04
N GLN A 80 -86.13 -55.63 -94.94
CA GLN A 80 -84.77 -56.09 -94.60
C GLN A 80 -83.98 -55.23 -93.61
N ILE A 81 -84.21 -53.92 -93.55
CA ILE A 81 -83.48 -53.02 -92.62
C ILE A 81 -84.07 -53.10 -91.21
N VAL A 82 -85.39 -53.25 -91.14
CA VAL A 82 -86.14 -53.41 -89.91
C VAL A 82 -85.73 -54.73 -89.21
N ASP A 83 -85.39 -55.75 -89.99
CA ASP A 83 -84.95 -57.06 -89.49
C ASP A 83 -83.63 -57.06 -88.67
N GLY A 84 -82.77 -56.03 -88.77
CA GLY A 84 -81.41 -56.06 -88.18
C GLY A 84 -81.25 -55.48 -86.76
N ILE A 85 -82.12 -54.55 -86.37
CA ILE A 85 -82.10 -53.82 -85.09
C ILE A 85 -82.17 -54.74 -83.83
N PRO A 86 -83.01 -55.78 -83.81
CA PRO A 86 -83.24 -56.60 -82.61
C PRO A 86 -82.00 -57.35 -82.12
N SER A 87 -81.13 -57.78 -83.06
CA SER A 87 -79.90 -58.52 -82.73
C SER A 87 -78.93 -57.74 -81.85
N ARG A 88 -78.84 -56.41 -82.00
CA ARG A 88 -77.91 -55.55 -81.25
C ARG A 88 -78.41 -55.29 -79.83
N THR A 89 -79.70 -55.02 -79.68
CA THR A 89 -80.34 -54.84 -78.39
C THR A 89 -80.25 -56.11 -77.54
N ARG A 90 -80.30 -57.32 -78.15
CA ARG A 90 -80.01 -58.57 -77.41
C ARG A 90 -78.60 -58.60 -76.80
N ALA A 91 -77.59 -58.02 -77.44
CA ALA A 91 -76.22 -58.07 -76.94
C ALA A 91 -76.02 -57.20 -75.69
N THR A 92 -76.52 -55.97 -75.69
CA THR A 92 -76.42 -55.04 -74.54
C THR A 92 -77.23 -55.53 -73.33
N LEU A 93 -78.38 -56.15 -73.57
CA LEU A 93 -79.17 -56.78 -72.52
C LEU A 93 -78.47 -57.99 -71.88
N ASN A 94 -77.74 -58.79 -72.67
CA ASN A 94 -76.97 -59.90 -72.11
C ASN A 94 -75.80 -59.42 -71.23
N GLU A 95 -75.17 -58.30 -71.56
CA GLU A 95 -74.09 -57.69 -70.77
C GLU A 95 -74.62 -57.12 -69.44
N THR A 96 -75.72 -56.36 -69.49
CA THR A 96 -76.36 -55.84 -68.26
C THR A 96 -76.85 -56.96 -67.34
N ARG A 97 -77.35 -58.07 -67.91
CA ARG A 97 -77.69 -59.28 -67.15
C ARG A 97 -76.47 -59.92 -66.49
N ALA A 98 -75.37 -60.06 -67.22
CA ALA A 98 -74.14 -60.67 -66.69
C ALA A 98 -73.57 -59.85 -65.52
N GLU A 99 -73.55 -58.53 -65.63
CA GLU A 99 -73.03 -57.64 -64.59
C GLU A 99 -73.95 -57.59 -63.36
N ALA A 100 -75.27 -57.58 -63.56
CA ALA A 100 -76.22 -57.74 -62.45
C ALA A 100 -75.99 -59.08 -61.73
N THR A 101 -75.75 -60.17 -62.46
CA THR A 101 -75.47 -61.49 -61.86
C THR A 101 -74.14 -61.51 -61.09
N ARG A 102 -73.08 -60.86 -61.62
CA ARG A 102 -71.80 -60.70 -60.93
C ARG A 102 -71.96 -59.96 -59.61
N LEU A 103 -72.67 -58.82 -59.63
CA LEU A 103 -72.89 -58.00 -58.43
C LEU A 103 -73.82 -58.68 -57.43
N THR A 104 -74.79 -59.47 -57.88
CA THR A 104 -75.58 -60.33 -56.99
C THR A 104 -74.70 -61.33 -56.26
N ALA A 105 -73.75 -61.98 -56.94
CA ALA A 105 -72.80 -62.89 -56.28
C ALA A 105 -71.86 -62.17 -55.29
N VAL A 106 -71.45 -60.93 -55.57
CA VAL A 106 -70.66 -60.11 -54.63
C VAL A 106 -71.52 -59.71 -53.43
N LEU A 107 -72.77 -59.32 -53.65
CA LEU A 107 -73.72 -58.98 -52.59
C LEU A 107 -74.00 -60.20 -51.70
N GLU A 108 -74.23 -61.38 -52.28
CA GLU A 108 -74.39 -62.65 -51.55
C GLU A 108 -73.15 -62.96 -50.70
N ALA A 109 -71.94 -62.80 -51.27
CA ALA A 109 -70.71 -63.00 -50.52
C ALA A 109 -70.55 -62.00 -49.36
N VAL A 110 -71.02 -60.76 -49.52
CA VAL A 110 -71.01 -59.73 -48.47
C VAL A 110 -72.07 -60.01 -47.39
N GLU A 111 -73.24 -60.51 -47.78
CA GLU A 111 -74.32 -60.95 -46.87
C GLU A 111 -73.93 -62.22 -46.08
N GLU A 112 -73.32 -63.23 -46.73
CA GLU A 112 -72.78 -64.43 -46.09
C GLU A 112 -71.68 -64.08 -45.07
N GLN A 113 -70.92 -63.03 -45.34
CA GLN A 113 -69.92 -62.48 -44.41
C GLN A 113 -70.53 -61.64 -43.29
N GLY A 114 -71.86 -61.51 -43.26
CA GLY A 114 -72.64 -60.99 -42.13
C GLY A 114 -73.09 -59.54 -42.27
N MET A 115 -72.87 -58.84 -43.39
CA MET A 115 -73.42 -57.48 -43.60
C MET A 115 -74.93 -57.52 -43.81
N GLN A 116 -75.66 -56.61 -43.16
CA GLN A 116 -77.12 -56.51 -43.17
C GLN A 116 -77.57 -55.12 -43.67
N GLY A 117 -78.82 -55.02 -44.13
CA GLY A 117 -79.37 -53.76 -44.69
C GLY A 117 -79.10 -53.56 -46.18
N LEU A 118 -78.61 -54.60 -46.87
CA LEU A 118 -78.39 -54.64 -48.31
C LEU A 118 -79.65 -55.08 -49.09
N GLU A 119 -80.80 -55.21 -48.41
CA GLU A 119 -82.07 -55.64 -49.02
C GLU A 119 -82.51 -54.72 -50.17
N ARG A 120 -82.29 -53.41 -50.02
CA ARG A 120 -82.59 -52.42 -51.06
C ARG A 120 -81.68 -52.60 -52.28
N THR A 121 -80.39 -52.86 -52.08
CA THR A 121 -79.43 -53.11 -53.16
C THR A 121 -79.67 -54.47 -53.82
N SER A 122 -80.04 -55.50 -53.05
CA SER A 122 -80.46 -56.81 -53.54
C SER A 122 -81.70 -56.70 -54.42
N TRP A 123 -82.74 -55.99 -53.94
CA TRP A 123 -83.95 -55.74 -54.71
C TRP A 123 -83.66 -54.95 -55.99
N GLN A 124 -82.80 -53.93 -55.93
CA GLN A 124 -82.41 -53.15 -57.10
C GLN A 124 -81.64 -53.98 -58.14
N LEU A 125 -80.71 -54.85 -57.71
CA LEU A 125 -79.99 -55.77 -58.59
C LEU A 125 -80.93 -56.81 -59.22
N ALA A 126 -81.82 -57.38 -58.43
CA ALA A 126 -82.83 -58.33 -58.92
C ALA A 126 -83.83 -57.65 -59.88
N GLU A 127 -84.23 -56.41 -59.61
CA GLU A 127 -85.12 -55.64 -60.49
C GLU A 127 -84.43 -55.32 -61.82
N ILE A 128 -83.18 -54.88 -61.82
CA ILE A 128 -82.41 -54.62 -63.05
C ILE A 128 -82.18 -55.92 -63.83
N GLY A 129 -81.81 -57.02 -63.13
CA GLY A 129 -81.64 -58.34 -63.73
C GLY A 129 -82.93 -58.87 -64.36
N MET A 130 -84.06 -58.79 -63.66
CA MET A 130 -85.36 -59.20 -64.19
C MET A 130 -85.83 -58.29 -65.32
N LYS A 131 -85.61 -56.97 -65.25
CA LYS A 131 -85.93 -56.06 -66.36
C LYS A 131 -85.12 -56.40 -67.61
N ALA A 132 -83.84 -56.75 -67.45
CA ALA A 132 -82.97 -57.20 -68.55
C ALA A 132 -83.42 -58.56 -69.11
N GLU A 133 -83.77 -59.53 -68.27
CA GLU A 133 -84.32 -60.83 -68.71
C GLU A 133 -85.68 -60.69 -69.39
N HIS A 134 -86.59 -59.93 -68.80
CA HIS A 134 -87.90 -59.68 -69.38
C HIS A 134 -87.79 -58.90 -70.69
N ALA A 135 -86.83 -57.98 -70.81
CA ALA A 135 -86.50 -57.34 -72.08
C ALA A 135 -85.97 -58.33 -73.12
N LEU A 136 -85.08 -59.26 -72.74
CA LEU A 136 -84.59 -60.32 -73.63
C LEU A 136 -85.71 -61.24 -74.10
N ASP A 137 -86.59 -61.66 -73.18
CA ASP A 137 -87.73 -62.52 -73.45
C ASP A 137 -88.76 -61.83 -74.35
N ARG A 138 -89.12 -60.57 -74.03
CA ARG A 138 -90.00 -59.73 -74.87
C ARG A 138 -89.44 -59.63 -76.28
N LEU A 139 -88.14 -59.39 -76.43
CA LEU A 139 -87.50 -59.24 -77.72
C LEU A 139 -87.31 -60.59 -78.45
N SER A 140 -87.35 -61.73 -77.75
CA SER A 140 -87.33 -63.07 -78.35
C SER A 140 -88.71 -63.56 -78.81
N ALA A 141 -89.77 -63.13 -78.11
CA ALA A 141 -91.16 -63.54 -78.34
C ALA A 141 -91.98 -62.51 -79.15
N ALA A 142 -91.44 -61.31 -79.36
CA ALA A 142 -92.12 -60.24 -80.09
C ALA A 142 -92.31 -60.62 -81.56
N THR A 143 -93.56 -60.56 -81.99
CA THR A 143 -93.95 -60.57 -83.39
C THR A 143 -93.73 -59.21 -84.09
N ASP A 144 -93.52 -58.13 -83.31
CA ASP A 144 -93.23 -56.76 -83.78
C ASP A 144 -91.93 -56.24 -83.13
N GLU A 145 -90.80 -56.64 -83.69
CA GLU A 145 -89.47 -56.41 -83.10
C GLU A 145 -89.05 -54.93 -82.93
N PRO A 146 -89.40 -53.97 -83.81
CA PRO A 146 -88.89 -52.59 -83.76
C PRO A 146 -89.46 -51.75 -82.61
N GLN A 147 -90.76 -51.84 -82.35
CA GLN A 147 -91.39 -51.09 -81.26
C GLN A 147 -90.95 -51.64 -79.90
N THR A 148 -90.80 -52.96 -79.80
CA THR A 148 -90.30 -53.64 -78.61
C THR A 148 -88.87 -53.22 -78.25
N VAL A 149 -88.01 -53.00 -79.24
CA VAL A 149 -86.63 -52.50 -79.03
C VAL A 149 -86.61 -51.08 -78.44
N TYR A 150 -87.46 -50.17 -78.93
CA TYR A 150 -87.50 -48.79 -78.44
C TYR A 150 -87.94 -48.70 -76.98
N GLU A 151 -88.94 -49.50 -76.59
CA GLU A 151 -89.41 -49.57 -75.20
C GLU A 151 -88.34 -50.13 -74.26
N ILE A 152 -87.61 -51.15 -74.70
CA ILE A 152 -86.53 -51.77 -73.95
C ILE A 152 -85.37 -50.80 -73.68
N ASP A 153 -84.97 -50.02 -74.69
CA ASP A 153 -83.88 -49.05 -74.54
C ASP A 153 -84.25 -47.93 -73.54
N ARG A 154 -85.52 -47.51 -73.55
CA ARG A 154 -86.06 -46.56 -72.56
C ARG A 154 -86.08 -47.13 -71.14
N ASP A 155 -86.43 -48.40 -70.97
CA ASP A 155 -86.56 -49.05 -69.67
C ASP A 155 -85.19 -49.35 -69.00
N LEU A 156 -84.11 -49.48 -69.78
CA LEU A 156 -82.79 -49.93 -69.30
C LEU A 156 -81.63 -48.94 -69.53
N GLY A 157 -81.89 -47.76 -70.10
CA GLY A 157 -80.87 -46.76 -70.41
C GLY A 157 -80.01 -46.28 -69.21
N GLU A 158 -80.50 -46.40 -67.98
CA GLU A 158 -79.77 -45.98 -66.75
C GLU A 158 -79.16 -47.15 -65.96
N ALA A 159 -79.43 -48.41 -66.34
CA ALA A 159 -79.09 -49.59 -65.53
C ALA A 159 -77.57 -49.74 -65.27
N SER A 160 -76.73 -49.42 -66.26
CA SER A 160 -75.27 -49.57 -66.14
C SER A 160 -74.65 -48.63 -65.09
N ALA A 161 -75.14 -47.39 -64.99
CA ALA A 161 -74.64 -46.44 -64.00
C ALA A 161 -74.99 -46.86 -62.57
N TYR A 162 -76.22 -47.35 -62.35
CA TYR A 162 -76.63 -47.90 -61.06
C TYR A 162 -75.82 -49.12 -60.65
N LEU A 163 -75.49 -50.02 -61.59
CA LEU A 163 -74.64 -51.19 -61.29
C LEU A 163 -73.24 -50.76 -60.81
N GLN A 164 -72.63 -49.73 -61.40
CA GLN A 164 -71.33 -49.21 -60.95
C GLN A 164 -71.37 -48.57 -59.55
N GLU A 165 -72.46 -47.85 -59.23
CA GLU A 165 -72.65 -47.29 -57.89
C GLU A 165 -72.78 -48.38 -56.82
N ILE A 166 -73.49 -49.47 -57.15
CA ILE A 166 -73.64 -50.63 -56.27
C ILE A 166 -72.28 -51.33 -56.05
N ASP A 167 -71.45 -51.50 -57.09
CA ASP A 167 -70.11 -52.10 -56.96
C ASP A 167 -69.21 -51.30 -55.99
N ARG A 168 -69.17 -49.97 -56.14
CA ARG A 168 -68.42 -49.10 -55.24
C ARG A 168 -68.91 -49.19 -53.79
N PHE A 169 -70.23 -49.19 -53.60
CA PHE A 169 -70.82 -49.29 -52.26
C PHE A 169 -70.48 -50.63 -51.57
N LEU A 170 -70.56 -51.74 -52.31
CA LEU A 170 -70.16 -53.07 -51.80
C LEU A 170 -68.65 -53.12 -51.46
N GLY A 171 -67.81 -52.47 -52.28
CA GLY A 171 -66.38 -52.30 -52.00
C GLY A 171 -66.12 -51.56 -50.68
N GLU A 172 -66.69 -50.37 -50.50
CA GLU A 172 -66.53 -49.55 -49.29
C GLU A 172 -67.06 -50.27 -48.03
N ALA A 173 -68.18 -50.99 -48.16
CA ALA A 173 -68.76 -51.79 -47.10
C ALA A 173 -67.82 -52.92 -46.64
N SER A 174 -67.20 -53.64 -47.58
CA SER A 174 -66.25 -54.72 -47.27
C SER A 174 -64.98 -54.21 -46.56
N GLU A 175 -64.44 -53.07 -47.00
CA GLU A 175 -63.25 -52.45 -46.39
C GLU A 175 -63.54 -51.90 -44.99
N ALA A 176 -64.73 -51.33 -44.76
CA ALA A 176 -65.13 -50.84 -43.44
C ALA A 176 -65.19 -51.98 -42.41
N ARG A 177 -65.72 -53.14 -42.82
CA ARG A 177 -65.77 -54.36 -41.99
C ARG A 177 -64.37 -54.88 -41.63
N LEU A 178 -63.51 -55.07 -42.63
CA LEU A 178 -62.14 -55.58 -42.42
C LEU A 178 -61.33 -54.66 -41.51
N ARG A 179 -61.46 -53.34 -41.68
CA ARG A 179 -60.81 -52.35 -40.82
C ARG A 179 -61.28 -52.46 -39.37
N ALA A 180 -62.59 -52.54 -39.15
CA ALA A 180 -63.16 -52.69 -37.81
C ALA A 180 -62.67 -53.99 -37.13
N GLN A 181 -62.69 -55.13 -37.82
CA GLN A 181 -62.27 -56.42 -37.27
C GLN A 181 -60.78 -56.48 -36.92
N ASN A 182 -59.91 -55.96 -37.80
CA ASN A 182 -58.48 -55.89 -37.54
C ASN A 182 -58.18 -54.99 -36.33
N LEU A 183 -58.85 -53.84 -36.24
CA LEU A 183 -58.66 -52.91 -35.14
C LEU A 183 -59.19 -53.49 -33.81
N LEU A 184 -60.34 -54.14 -33.82
CA LEU A 184 -60.88 -54.83 -32.63
C LEU A 184 -59.90 -55.92 -32.13
N THR A 185 -59.39 -56.76 -33.04
CA THR A 185 -58.42 -57.80 -32.68
C THR A 185 -57.18 -57.22 -32.00
N ARG A 186 -56.66 -56.11 -32.54
CA ARG A 186 -55.52 -55.38 -31.96
C ARG A 186 -55.85 -54.77 -30.60
N VAL A 187 -57.02 -54.16 -30.45
CA VAL A 187 -57.46 -53.56 -29.19
C VAL A 187 -57.60 -54.62 -28.10
N TYR A 188 -58.16 -55.80 -28.42
CA TYR A 188 -58.26 -56.90 -27.45
C TYR A 188 -56.91 -57.46 -27.03
N SER A 189 -55.97 -57.64 -27.97
CA SER A 189 -54.63 -58.12 -27.62
C SER A 189 -53.86 -57.10 -26.80
N ALA A 190 -53.96 -55.81 -27.14
CA ALA A 190 -53.34 -54.72 -26.39
C ALA A 190 -53.94 -54.57 -24.98
N LEU A 191 -55.28 -54.67 -24.84
CA LEU A 191 -55.94 -54.68 -23.55
C LEU A 191 -55.54 -55.90 -22.71
N GLY A 192 -55.49 -57.08 -23.30
CA GLY A 192 -55.04 -58.30 -22.63
C GLY A 192 -53.63 -58.15 -22.05
N LEU A 193 -52.72 -57.50 -22.78
CA LEU A 193 -51.38 -57.17 -22.29
C LEU A 193 -51.41 -56.16 -21.14
N VAL A 194 -52.22 -55.10 -21.22
CA VAL A 194 -52.40 -54.13 -20.11
C VAL A 194 -52.89 -54.85 -18.85
N GLU A 195 -53.88 -55.73 -18.97
CA GLU A 195 -54.42 -56.48 -17.84
C GLU A 195 -53.40 -57.43 -17.22
N GLU A 196 -52.65 -58.19 -18.04
CA GLU A 196 -51.60 -59.09 -17.57
C GLU A 196 -50.48 -58.33 -16.86
N ARG A 197 -50.03 -57.20 -17.44
CA ARG A 197 -49.00 -56.36 -16.85
C ARG A 197 -49.46 -55.72 -15.54
N TRP A 198 -50.70 -55.26 -15.47
CA TRP A 198 -51.28 -54.72 -14.23
C TRP A 198 -51.35 -55.78 -13.14
N GLN A 199 -51.81 -57.00 -13.45
CA GLN A 199 -51.81 -58.12 -12.51
C GLN A 199 -50.39 -58.46 -12.04
N GLY A 200 -49.41 -58.46 -12.93
CA GLY A 200 -48.00 -58.68 -12.59
C GLY A 200 -47.40 -57.58 -11.70
N LEU A 201 -47.84 -56.32 -11.85
CA LEU A 201 -47.47 -55.22 -10.96
C LEU A 201 -48.16 -55.34 -9.60
N GLN A 202 -49.44 -55.69 -9.56
CA GLN A 202 -50.18 -55.94 -8.31
C GLN A 202 -49.56 -57.08 -7.50
N ALA A 203 -49.14 -58.17 -8.16
CA ALA A 203 -48.45 -59.27 -7.49
C ALA A 203 -47.11 -58.86 -6.86
N ARG A 204 -46.49 -57.78 -7.36
CA ARG A 204 -45.27 -57.17 -6.80
C ARG A 204 -45.55 -56.07 -5.77
N GLY A 205 -46.81 -55.79 -5.45
CA GLY A 205 -47.22 -54.82 -4.43
C GLY A 205 -47.74 -53.48 -4.96
N ALA A 206 -47.93 -53.30 -6.28
CA ALA A 206 -48.56 -52.07 -6.79
C ALA A 206 -50.06 -52.02 -6.45
N ALA A 207 -50.52 -50.87 -5.96
CA ALA A 207 -51.90 -50.67 -5.49
C ALA A 207 -52.47 -49.32 -5.94
N GLU A 208 -52.09 -48.84 -7.12
CA GLU A 208 -52.58 -47.58 -7.71
C GLU A 208 -54.08 -47.63 -8.05
N PRO A 209 -54.96 -46.92 -7.30
CA PRO A 209 -56.41 -47.03 -7.46
C PRO A 209 -56.89 -46.40 -8.78
N ALA A 210 -56.25 -45.31 -9.23
CA ALA A 210 -56.61 -44.64 -10.47
C ALA A 210 -56.39 -45.57 -11.68
N LEU A 211 -55.26 -46.28 -11.70
CA LEU A 211 -54.92 -47.21 -12.78
C LEU A 211 -55.78 -48.47 -12.74
N ALA A 212 -56.11 -48.98 -11.55
CA ALA A 212 -57.08 -50.08 -11.42
C ALA A 212 -58.44 -49.72 -12.04
N ALA A 213 -58.95 -48.53 -11.72
CA ALA A 213 -60.22 -48.04 -12.26
C ALA A 213 -60.15 -47.80 -13.78
N GLU A 214 -59.02 -47.30 -14.28
CA GLU A 214 -58.78 -47.10 -15.71
C GLU A 214 -58.75 -48.44 -16.48
N VAL A 215 -58.03 -49.45 -15.99
CA VAL A 215 -57.99 -50.79 -16.60
C VAL A 215 -59.38 -51.44 -16.60
N ASP A 216 -60.15 -51.29 -15.52
CA ASP A 216 -61.52 -51.79 -15.44
C ASP A 216 -62.49 -51.05 -16.39
N ASP A 217 -62.35 -49.72 -16.54
CA ASP A 217 -63.13 -48.94 -17.53
C ASP A 217 -62.79 -49.35 -18.96
N LEU A 218 -61.50 -49.49 -19.28
CA LEU A 218 -61.03 -49.97 -20.59
C LEU A 218 -61.60 -51.35 -20.91
N ARG A 219 -61.61 -52.26 -19.93
CA ARG A 219 -62.24 -53.58 -20.05
C ARG A 219 -63.74 -53.47 -20.31
N ALA A 220 -64.45 -52.67 -19.52
CA ALA A 220 -65.90 -52.49 -19.67
C ALA A 220 -66.27 -51.87 -21.03
N ARG A 221 -65.48 -50.91 -21.52
CA ARG A 221 -65.65 -50.29 -22.84
C ARG A 221 -65.35 -51.26 -23.97
N ALA A 222 -64.29 -52.07 -23.86
CA ALA A 222 -63.94 -53.10 -24.83
C ALA A 222 -65.06 -54.15 -24.96
N GLN A 223 -65.61 -54.63 -23.83
CA GLN A 223 -66.68 -55.63 -23.80
C GLN A 223 -67.99 -55.18 -24.49
N ARG A 224 -68.23 -53.87 -24.63
CA ARG A 224 -69.41 -53.33 -25.32
C ARG A 224 -69.24 -53.25 -26.85
N LEU A 225 -68.02 -53.28 -27.37
CA LEU A 225 -67.76 -53.15 -28.81
C LEU A 225 -68.33 -54.30 -29.67
N PRO A 226 -68.31 -55.59 -29.24
CA PRO A 226 -68.93 -56.68 -29.99
C PRO A 226 -70.45 -56.55 -30.08
N ASP A 227 -71.08 -56.00 -29.05
CA ASP A 227 -72.53 -55.78 -29.06
C ASP A 227 -72.91 -54.66 -30.03
N VAL A 228 -72.06 -53.63 -30.17
CA VAL A 228 -72.22 -52.58 -31.19
C VAL A 228 -71.97 -53.11 -32.60
N GLU A 229 -71.02 -54.04 -32.77
CA GLU A 229 -70.79 -54.75 -34.05
C GLU A 229 -71.97 -55.66 -34.43
N ARG A 230 -72.57 -56.36 -33.46
CA ARG A 230 -73.67 -57.33 -33.68
C ARG A 230 -75.06 -56.69 -33.75
N ALA A 231 -75.27 -55.51 -33.15
CA ALA A 231 -76.59 -54.87 -33.06
C ALA A 231 -77.21 -54.55 -34.42
N SER A 232 -76.39 -54.18 -35.41
CA SER A 232 -76.72 -54.30 -36.83
C SER A 232 -75.43 -54.19 -37.64
N ALA A 233 -75.17 -55.20 -38.47
CA ALA A 233 -73.97 -55.27 -39.28
C ALA A 233 -74.07 -54.36 -40.51
N SER A 234 -74.17 -53.05 -40.29
CA SER A 234 -74.24 -52.02 -41.32
C SER A 234 -72.93 -51.26 -41.46
N MET A 235 -72.70 -50.64 -42.62
CA MET A 235 -71.51 -49.83 -42.89
C MET A 235 -71.30 -48.70 -41.86
N ASP A 236 -72.36 -47.96 -41.50
CA ASP A 236 -72.29 -46.88 -40.51
C ASP A 236 -71.86 -47.38 -39.12
N ASN A 237 -72.30 -48.58 -38.73
CA ASN A 237 -71.91 -49.18 -37.47
C ASN A 237 -70.46 -49.66 -37.47
N TYR A 238 -69.96 -50.28 -38.55
CA TYR A 238 -68.53 -50.62 -38.64
C TYR A 238 -67.63 -49.37 -38.58
N GLN A 239 -68.04 -48.26 -39.19
CA GLN A 239 -67.34 -46.97 -39.05
C GLN A 239 -67.41 -46.42 -37.62
N LYS A 240 -68.56 -46.57 -36.94
CA LYS A 240 -68.72 -46.18 -35.53
C LYS A 240 -67.85 -47.03 -34.60
N VAL A 241 -67.83 -48.34 -34.77
CA VAL A 241 -66.96 -49.29 -34.05
C VAL A 241 -65.51 -48.92 -34.28
N THR A 242 -65.11 -48.62 -35.51
CA THR A 242 -63.74 -48.20 -35.82
C THR A 242 -63.34 -46.93 -35.05
N ARG A 243 -64.19 -45.91 -35.01
CA ARG A 243 -63.91 -44.68 -34.24
C ARG A 243 -63.80 -44.96 -32.74
N GLN A 244 -64.71 -45.75 -32.19
CA GLN A 244 -64.69 -46.09 -30.76
C GLN A 244 -63.47 -46.93 -30.39
N ALA A 245 -63.09 -47.89 -31.25
CA ALA A 245 -61.90 -48.71 -31.06
C ALA A 245 -60.59 -47.93 -31.20
N LEU A 246 -60.52 -46.88 -32.04
CA LEU A 246 -59.34 -45.99 -32.12
C LEU A 246 -59.14 -45.17 -30.84
N VAL A 247 -60.23 -44.65 -30.27
CA VAL A 247 -60.18 -43.95 -28.98
C VAL A 247 -59.72 -44.93 -27.90
N LEU A 248 -60.27 -46.15 -27.89
CA LEU A 248 -59.88 -47.18 -26.93
C LEU A 248 -58.41 -47.61 -27.09
N ASP A 249 -57.89 -47.76 -28.32
CA ASP A 249 -56.46 -48.03 -28.57
C ASP A 249 -55.58 -46.92 -27.99
N THR A 250 -55.97 -45.66 -28.15
CA THR A 250 -55.24 -44.51 -27.60
C THR A 250 -55.22 -44.54 -26.07
N ASP A 251 -56.36 -44.80 -25.43
CA ASP A 251 -56.45 -44.88 -23.98
C ASP A 251 -55.67 -46.11 -23.44
N ILE A 252 -55.68 -47.24 -24.15
CA ILE A 252 -54.87 -48.43 -23.82
C ILE A 252 -53.36 -48.09 -23.88
N GLN A 253 -52.91 -47.33 -24.87
CA GLN A 253 -51.51 -46.89 -24.93
C GLN A 253 -51.15 -45.96 -23.76
N ALA A 254 -52.06 -45.07 -23.35
CA ALA A 254 -51.85 -44.21 -22.19
C ALA A 254 -51.73 -45.03 -20.88
N ALA A 255 -52.64 -46.00 -20.66
CA ALA A 255 -52.57 -46.91 -19.52
C ALA A 255 -51.26 -47.72 -19.52
N MET A 256 -50.78 -48.16 -20.69
CA MET A 256 -49.49 -48.86 -20.82
C MET A 256 -48.31 -48.00 -20.35
N GLN A 257 -48.29 -46.71 -20.69
CA GLN A 257 -47.25 -45.77 -20.23
C GLN A 257 -47.31 -45.53 -18.72
N GLN A 258 -48.50 -45.50 -18.13
CA GLN A 258 -48.65 -45.42 -16.67
C GLN A 258 -48.13 -46.69 -15.97
N LEU A 259 -48.39 -47.88 -16.54
CA LEU A 259 -47.82 -49.14 -16.06
C LEU A 259 -46.29 -49.14 -16.12
N ASP A 260 -45.69 -48.65 -17.21
CA ASP A 260 -44.23 -48.50 -17.34
C ASP A 260 -43.65 -47.55 -16.28
N ARG A 261 -44.36 -46.45 -16.00
CA ARG A 261 -43.96 -45.48 -14.99
C ARG A 261 -43.98 -46.07 -13.58
N ILE A 262 -45.05 -46.79 -13.21
CA ILE A 262 -45.12 -47.48 -11.91
C ILE A 262 -44.01 -48.51 -11.79
N ASP A 263 -43.77 -49.32 -12.83
CA ASP A 263 -42.71 -50.33 -12.83
C ASP A 263 -41.32 -49.72 -12.63
N THR A 264 -41.07 -48.55 -13.23
CA THR A 264 -39.82 -47.80 -13.06
C THR A 264 -39.68 -47.28 -11.64
N LEU A 265 -40.70 -46.58 -11.12
CA LEU A 265 -40.71 -46.06 -9.75
C LEU A 265 -40.55 -47.18 -8.71
N MET A 266 -41.15 -48.35 -8.92
CA MET A 266 -41.00 -49.52 -8.06
C MET A 266 -39.55 -50.03 -7.97
N ARG A 267 -38.81 -50.01 -9.09
CA ARG A 267 -37.41 -50.43 -9.14
C ARG A 267 -36.51 -49.36 -8.52
N GLU A 268 -36.64 -48.11 -8.95
CA GLU A 268 -35.81 -47.01 -8.48
C GLU A 268 -35.94 -46.80 -6.96
N SER A 269 -37.16 -46.82 -6.43
CA SER A 269 -37.36 -46.73 -4.97
C SER A 269 -36.82 -47.95 -4.21
N LYS A 270 -36.69 -49.11 -4.85
CA LYS A 270 -36.12 -50.31 -4.20
C LYS A 270 -34.61 -50.19 -4.13
N ASP A 271 -34.01 -49.76 -5.23
CA ASP A 271 -32.57 -49.57 -5.34
C ASP A 271 -32.12 -48.44 -4.40
N ALA A 272 -32.83 -47.31 -4.37
CA ALA A 272 -32.55 -46.20 -3.45
C ALA A 272 -32.61 -46.63 -1.97
N LEU A 273 -33.65 -47.38 -1.57
CA LEU A 273 -33.75 -47.92 -0.22
C LEU A 273 -32.61 -48.92 0.07
N GLY A 274 -32.28 -49.79 -0.88
CA GLY A 274 -31.18 -50.75 -0.73
C GLY A 274 -29.83 -50.06 -0.51
N ASP A 275 -29.56 -49.01 -1.27
CA ASP A 275 -28.35 -48.18 -1.13
C ASP A 275 -28.33 -47.46 0.22
N ALA A 276 -29.46 -46.90 0.66
CA ALA A 276 -29.60 -46.25 1.97
C ALA A 276 -29.36 -47.24 3.13
N GLN A 277 -29.92 -48.45 3.06
CA GLN A 277 -29.73 -49.51 4.05
C GLN A 277 -28.28 -50.01 4.11
N GLN A 278 -27.64 -50.21 2.95
CA GLN A 278 -26.23 -50.59 2.90
C GLN A 278 -25.35 -49.48 3.52
N SER A 279 -25.59 -48.23 3.13
CA SER A 279 -24.89 -47.06 3.67
C SER A 279 -25.10 -46.90 5.18
N LEU A 280 -26.31 -47.22 5.68
CA LEU A 280 -26.62 -47.23 7.11
C LEU A 280 -25.77 -48.28 7.85
N ALA A 281 -25.74 -49.52 7.34
CA ALA A 281 -24.96 -50.60 7.91
C ALA A 281 -23.46 -50.28 7.94
N ASP A 282 -22.92 -49.74 6.84
CA ASP A 282 -21.51 -49.34 6.74
C ASP A 282 -21.18 -48.22 7.74
N THR A 283 -22.03 -47.20 7.84
CA THR A 283 -21.81 -46.09 8.78
C THR A 283 -21.95 -46.52 10.24
N MET A 284 -22.85 -47.46 10.54
CA MET A 284 -22.95 -48.09 11.86
C MET A 284 -21.68 -48.86 12.21
N ALA A 285 -21.12 -49.63 11.27
CA ALA A 285 -19.87 -50.34 11.46
C ALA A 285 -18.71 -49.36 11.75
N MET A 286 -18.61 -48.26 11.01
CA MET A 286 -17.62 -47.20 11.26
C MET A 286 -17.74 -46.59 12.67
N CYS A 287 -18.96 -46.32 13.15
CA CYS A 287 -19.18 -45.82 14.52
C CYS A 287 -18.70 -46.82 15.58
N GLN A 288 -18.93 -48.12 15.35
CA GLN A 288 -18.53 -49.20 16.25
C GLN A 288 -17.02 -49.42 16.24
N GLU A 289 -16.39 -49.43 15.06
CA GLU A 289 -14.94 -49.54 14.89
C GLU A 289 -14.22 -48.40 15.60
N MET A 290 -14.65 -47.16 15.41
CA MET A 290 -14.06 -45.99 16.06
C MET A 290 -14.12 -46.07 17.59
N SER A 291 -15.26 -46.49 18.13
CA SER A 291 -15.44 -46.67 19.58
C SER A 291 -14.64 -47.88 20.11
N GLY A 292 -14.31 -48.84 19.24
CA GLY A 292 -13.51 -50.02 19.57
C GLY A 292 -11.99 -49.77 19.52
N GLU A 293 -11.51 -48.99 18.56
CA GLU A 293 -10.10 -48.61 18.42
C GLU A 293 -9.66 -47.67 19.55
N ASP A 294 -10.50 -46.71 19.91
CA ASP A 294 -10.24 -45.79 21.02
C ASP A 294 -11.51 -45.62 21.90
N PRO A 295 -11.54 -46.26 23.09
CA PRO A 295 -12.70 -46.20 23.98
C PRO A 295 -12.93 -44.82 24.61
N THR A 296 -12.01 -43.87 24.40
CA THR A 296 -12.21 -42.48 24.81
C THR A 296 -13.05 -41.69 23.81
N LEU A 297 -13.16 -42.13 22.56
CA LEU A 297 -13.95 -41.46 21.52
C LEU A 297 -15.41 -41.92 21.57
N GLN A 298 -16.33 -40.95 21.59
CA GLN A 298 -17.77 -41.22 21.52
C GLN A 298 -18.39 -40.39 20.39
N PRO A 299 -18.72 -41.00 19.23
CA PRO A 299 -19.32 -40.31 18.10
C PRO A 299 -20.84 -40.10 18.32
N ASP A 300 -21.20 -39.40 19.38
CA ASP A 300 -22.58 -39.20 19.84
C ASP A 300 -23.48 -38.51 18.80
N LEU A 301 -22.95 -37.49 18.10
CA LEU A 301 -23.66 -36.81 17.03
C LEU A 301 -23.86 -37.75 15.82
N SER A 302 -22.80 -38.40 15.35
CA SER A 302 -22.91 -39.35 14.22
C SER A 302 -23.84 -40.53 14.55
N LEU A 303 -23.87 -41.02 15.80
CA LEU A 303 -24.84 -42.03 16.24
C LEU A 303 -26.29 -41.52 16.22
N SER A 304 -26.52 -40.26 16.58
CA SER A 304 -27.86 -39.64 16.50
C SER A 304 -28.32 -39.47 15.04
N LEU A 305 -27.41 -39.12 14.14
CA LEU A 305 -27.68 -39.01 12.70
C LEU A 305 -27.94 -40.38 12.09
N VAL A 306 -27.19 -41.41 12.50
CA VAL A 306 -27.45 -42.81 12.12
C VAL A 306 -28.83 -43.27 12.59
N ALA A 307 -29.25 -42.92 13.81
CA ALA A 307 -30.60 -43.22 14.30
C ALA A 307 -31.69 -42.51 13.49
N ARG A 308 -31.47 -41.25 13.10
CA ARG A 308 -32.38 -40.50 12.21
C ARG A 308 -32.46 -41.12 10.82
N ALA A 309 -31.33 -41.50 10.23
CA ALA A 309 -31.29 -42.17 8.94
C ALA A 309 -31.98 -43.55 8.97
N HIS A 310 -31.85 -44.29 10.07
CA HIS A 310 -32.58 -45.53 10.26
C HIS A 310 -34.09 -45.32 10.24
N GLN A 311 -34.59 -44.30 10.95
CA GLN A 311 -36.01 -43.93 10.91
C GLN A 311 -36.48 -43.57 9.49
N LEU A 312 -35.69 -42.82 8.73
CA LEU A 312 -36.00 -42.46 7.33
C LEU A 312 -36.04 -43.70 6.41
N CYS A 313 -35.19 -44.70 6.64
CA CYS A 313 -35.26 -45.98 5.93
C CYS A 313 -36.54 -46.75 6.27
N GLU A 314 -36.97 -46.76 7.54
CA GLU A 314 -38.25 -47.36 7.95
C GLU A 314 -39.45 -46.63 7.33
N GLU A 315 -39.41 -45.30 7.29
CA GLU A 315 -40.44 -44.47 6.62
C GLU A 315 -40.47 -44.76 5.11
N SER A 316 -39.32 -44.87 4.45
CA SER A 316 -39.20 -45.26 3.03
C SER A 316 -39.77 -46.65 2.75
N GLU A 317 -39.50 -47.63 3.62
CA GLU A 317 -40.12 -48.97 3.54
C GLU A 317 -41.64 -48.92 3.68
N ALA A 318 -42.16 -48.13 4.62
CA ALA A 318 -43.58 -47.96 4.85
C ALA A 318 -44.28 -47.35 3.62
N HIS A 319 -43.73 -46.26 3.07
CA HIS A 319 -44.25 -45.65 1.85
C HIS A 319 -44.21 -46.61 0.65
N ARG A 320 -43.14 -47.41 0.49
CA ARG A 320 -43.11 -48.45 -0.57
C ARG A 320 -44.20 -49.51 -0.42
N ALA A 321 -44.59 -49.85 0.82
CA ALA A 321 -45.63 -50.84 1.07
C ALA A 321 -47.03 -50.36 0.68
N GLU A 322 -47.25 -49.05 0.56
CA GLU A 322 -48.53 -48.48 0.11
C GLU A 322 -48.80 -48.73 -1.38
N GLY A 323 -47.74 -48.86 -2.19
CA GLY A 323 -47.84 -49.33 -3.57
C GLY A 323 -48.37 -48.33 -4.61
N THR A 324 -48.53 -47.06 -4.26
CA THR A 324 -48.99 -45.97 -5.16
C THR A 324 -47.82 -45.22 -5.78
N MET A 325 -48.07 -44.50 -6.90
CA MET A 325 -47.02 -43.70 -7.55
C MET A 325 -46.43 -42.61 -6.64
N GLU A 326 -47.29 -41.94 -5.88
CA GLU A 326 -46.88 -40.89 -4.93
C GLU A 326 -46.04 -41.48 -3.80
N ALA A 327 -46.48 -42.59 -3.21
CA ALA A 327 -45.75 -43.23 -2.13
C ALA A 327 -44.38 -43.79 -2.58
N TYR A 328 -44.24 -44.28 -3.83
CA TYR A 328 -42.91 -44.64 -4.35
C TYR A 328 -41.96 -43.43 -4.49
N GLN A 329 -42.48 -42.25 -4.82
CA GLN A 329 -41.68 -41.02 -4.91
C GLN A 329 -41.29 -40.51 -3.51
N GLU A 330 -42.23 -40.53 -2.55
CA GLU A 330 -41.95 -40.18 -1.16
C GLU A 330 -40.93 -41.14 -0.53
N ALA A 331 -41.02 -42.43 -0.85
CA ALA A 331 -40.03 -43.41 -0.41
C ALA A 331 -38.63 -43.11 -0.94
N MET A 332 -38.50 -42.68 -2.20
CA MET A 332 -37.19 -42.26 -2.75
C MET A 332 -36.66 -41.03 -2.03
N ALA A 333 -37.50 -40.02 -1.81
CA ALA A 333 -37.09 -38.80 -1.10
C ALA A 333 -36.60 -39.10 0.33
N ALA A 334 -37.30 -39.97 1.06
CA ALA A 334 -36.87 -40.41 2.39
C ALA A 334 -35.54 -41.18 2.35
N ALA A 335 -35.33 -42.04 1.35
CA ALA A 335 -34.06 -42.76 1.16
C ALA A 335 -32.89 -41.82 0.81
N ASP A 336 -33.13 -40.80 -0.03
CA ASP A 336 -32.14 -39.78 -0.37
C ASP A 336 -31.76 -38.92 0.86
N GLU A 337 -32.74 -38.49 1.66
CA GLU A 337 -32.50 -37.76 2.92
C GLU A 337 -31.71 -38.62 3.91
N ALA A 338 -31.99 -39.93 3.98
CA ALA A 338 -31.21 -40.86 4.80
C ALA A 338 -29.75 -40.93 4.33
N LEU A 339 -29.50 -41.01 3.02
CA LEU A 339 -28.15 -41.03 2.44
C LEU A 339 -27.37 -39.73 2.73
N GLU A 340 -28.03 -38.57 2.62
CA GLU A 340 -27.42 -37.28 2.96
C GLU A 340 -27.04 -37.23 4.46
N THR A 341 -27.96 -37.63 5.33
CA THR A 341 -27.76 -37.70 6.79
C THR A 341 -26.59 -38.63 7.16
N LEU A 342 -26.49 -39.80 6.52
CA LEU A 342 -25.39 -40.74 6.71
C LEU A 342 -24.06 -40.19 6.21
N THR A 343 -24.08 -39.41 5.13
CA THR A 343 -22.87 -38.77 4.60
C THR A 343 -22.34 -37.71 5.58
N GLN A 344 -23.22 -36.92 6.19
CA GLN A 344 -22.84 -35.99 7.26
C GLN A 344 -22.27 -36.74 8.48
N ALA A 345 -22.88 -37.86 8.87
CA ALA A 345 -22.38 -38.70 9.96
C ALA A 345 -20.96 -39.23 9.68
N ARG A 346 -20.69 -39.69 8.45
CA ARG A 346 -19.35 -40.16 8.03
C ARG A 346 -18.30 -39.05 8.01
N GLN A 347 -18.66 -37.86 7.54
CA GLN A 347 -17.76 -36.70 7.58
C GLN A 347 -17.37 -36.37 9.03
N GLY A 348 -18.36 -36.30 9.92
CA GLY A 348 -18.12 -36.04 11.34
C GLY A 348 -17.24 -37.10 12.02
N LEU A 349 -17.39 -38.38 11.65
CA LEU A 349 -16.49 -39.46 12.09
C LEU A 349 -15.05 -39.22 11.60
N ALA A 350 -14.87 -38.93 10.30
CA ALA A 350 -13.55 -38.75 9.72
C ALA A 350 -12.77 -37.57 10.34
N GLU A 351 -13.46 -36.51 10.76
CA GLU A 351 -12.85 -35.31 11.35
C GLU A 351 -12.52 -35.46 12.85
N MET A 352 -13.17 -36.37 13.57
CA MET A 352 -13.04 -36.54 15.01
C MET A 352 -11.58 -36.74 15.48
N PRO A 353 -10.78 -37.64 14.89
CA PRO A 353 -9.41 -37.88 15.33
C PRO A 353 -8.52 -36.63 15.27
N ASP A 354 -8.71 -35.79 14.25
CA ASP A 354 -7.94 -34.56 14.09
C ASP A 354 -8.45 -33.46 15.02
N ALA A 355 -9.75 -33.39 15.28
CA ALA A 355 -10.32 -32.53 16.31
C ALA A 355 -9.76 -32.85 17.71
N VAL A 356 -9.61 -34.14 18.04
CA VAL A 356 -9.00 -34.59 19.31
C VAL A 356 -7.54 -34.14 19.40
N LYS A 357 -6.73 -34.36 18.36
CA LYS A 357 -5.33 -33.90 18.33
C LYS A 357 -5.24 -32.38 18.51
N ARG A 358 -6.14 -31.63 17.89
CA ARG A 358 -6.22 -30.17 18.02
C ARG A 358 -6.54 -29.77 19.46
N VAL A 359 -7.58 -30.35 20.06
CA VAL A 359 -7.97 -30.11 21.45
C VAL A 359 -6.85 -30.46 22.43
N GLN A 360 -6.16 -31.60 22.23
CA GLN A 360 -5.02 -31.99 23.07
C GLN A 360 -3.86 -31.01 22.99
N ARG A 361 -3.57 -30.46 21.79
CA ARG A 361 -2.57 -29.41 21.63
C ARG A 361 -2.97 -28.14 22.38
N LEU A 362 -4.20 -27.67 22.18
CA LEU A 362 -4.72 -26.48 22.85
C LEU A 362 -4.71 -26.63 24.38
N LEU A 363 -5.10 -27.79 24.91
CA LEU A 363 -5.06 -28.08 26.35
C LEU A 363 -3.64 -28.08 26.91
N ARG A 364 -2.64 -28.51 26.12
CA ARG A 364 -1.23 -28.44 26.53
C ARG A 364 -0.76 -26.99 26.64
N ASP A 365 -1.11 -26.16 25.66
CA ASP A 365 -0.70 -24.76 25.58
C ASP A 365 -1.40 -23.88 26.63
N VAL A 366 -2.63 -24.23 27.03
CA VAL A 366 -3.40 -23.51 28.08
C VAL A 366 -3.42 -24.28 29.41
N SER A 367 -2.47 -25.20 29.60
CA SER A 367 -2.40 -26.05 30.79
C SER A 367 -2.28 -25.24 32.08
N THR A 368 -2.72 -25.82 33.18
CA THR A 368 -2.62 -25.21 34.53
C THR A 368 -1.18 -24.87 34.90
N GLU A 369 -0.22 -25.71 34.51
CA GLU A 369 1.21 -25.50 34.73
C GLU A 369 1.72 -24.28 33.95
N GLN A 370 1.40 -24.19 32.65
CA GLN A 370 1.82 -23.03 31.85
C GLN A 370 1.18 -21.73 32.37
N ARG A 371 -0.12 -21.73 32.70
CA ARG A 371 -0.79 -20.55 33.28
C ARG A 371 -0.17 -20.16 34.61
N GLY A 372 0.14 -21.14 35.46
CA GLY A 372 0.83 -20.92 36.74
C GLY A 372 2.23 -20.31 36.56
N ALA A 373 3.01 -20.83 35.60
CA ALA A 373 4.34 -20.30 35.29
C ALA A 373 4.28 -18.84 34.79
N TRP A 374 3.37 -18.54 33.85
CA TRP A 374 3.20 -17.17 33.36
C TRP A 374 2.68 -16.21 34.43
N ARG A 375 1.77 -16.67 35.31
CA ARG A 375 1.29 -15.88 36.45
C ARG A 375 2.42 -15.60 37.45
N GLY A 376 3.27 -16.58 37.74
CA GLY A 376 4.45 -16.41 38.59
C GLY A 376 5.47 -15.42 37.99
N ARG A 377 5.73 -15.53 36.68
CA ARG A 377 6.61 -14.59 35.96
C ARG A 377 6.04 -13.17 35.97
N PHE A 378 4.75 -13.02 35.68
CA PHE A 378 4.04 -11.73 35.76
C PHE A 378 4.17 -11.10 37.15
N GLN A 379 3.92 -11.86 38.21
CA GLN A 379 4.04 -11.37 39.59
C GLN A 379 5.48 -10.91 39.90
N SER A 380 6.49 -11.71 39.52
CA SER A 380 7.90 -11.35 39.71
C SER A 380 8.29 -10.07 38.96
N ILE A 381 7.80 -9.88 37.72
CA ILE A 381 8.09 -8.68 36.92
C ILE A 381 7.40 -7.46 37.55
N CYS A 382 6.14 -7.59 37.96
CA CYS A 382 5.44 -6.50 38.65
C CYS A 382 6.10 -6.14 39.99
N GLU A 383 6.61 -7.11 40.74
CA GLU A 383 7.39 -6.85 41.96
C GLU A 383 8.70 -6.12 41.64
N GLY A 384 9.40 -6.52 40.58
CA GLY A 384 10.59 -5.81 40.09
C GLY A 384 10.30 -4.37 39.68
N LEU A 385 9.26 -4.15 38.87
CA LEU A 385 8.87 -2.81 38.42
C LEU A 385 8.37 -1.91 39.56
N ARG A 386 7.77 -2.49 40.62
CA ARG A 386 7.40 -1.75 41.84
C ARG A 386 8.60 -1.23 42.62
N ALA A 387 9.80 -1.79 42.43
CA ALA A 387 11.03 -1.20 42.97
C ALA A 387 11.37 0.15 42.31
N TYR A 388 10.79 0.43 41.13
CA TYR A 388 11.00 1.60 40.30
C TYR A 388 9.69 2.42 40.09
N PRO A 389 9.08 2.94 41.16
CA PRO A 389 7.73 3.52 41.12
C PRO A 389 7.59 4.77 40.25
N VAL A 390 8.68 5.47 39.90
CA VAL A 390 8.63 6.64 39.01
C VAL A 390 8.42 6.22 37.55
N HIS A 391 8.96 5.07 37.15
CA HIS A 391 8.78 4.48 35.81
C HIS A 391 7.47 3.70 35.66
N TRP A 392 6.82 3.40 36.78
CA TRP A 392 5.51 2.78 36.84
C TRP A 392 4.40 3.79 36.51
N ASP A 393 4.22 4.05 35.22
CA ASP A 393 3.22 4.98 34.71
C ASP A 393 1.83 4.34 34.51
N ARG A 394 0.85 5.17 34.15
CA ARG A 394 -0.54 4.71 33.87
C ARG A 394 -0.63 3.74 32.69
N THR A 395 0.36 3.72 31.80
CA THR A 395 0.40 2.86 30.62
C THR A 395 0.82 1.45 31.02
N HIS A 396 1.91 1.31 31.77
CA HIS A 396 2.36 0.03 32.32
C HIS A 396 1.38 -0.52 33.35
N GLU A 397 0.71 0.33 34.15
CA GLU A 397 -0.40 -0.09 35.01
C GLU A 397 -1.55 -0.73 34.22
N ARG A 398 -1.92 -0.14 33.08
CA ARG A 398 -2.95 -0.69 32.21
C ARG A 398 -2.50 -1.98 31.54
N GLU A 399 -1.24 -2.07 31.13
CA GLU A 399 -0.69 -3.30 30.56
C GLU A 399 -0.62 -4.43 31.58
N ALA A 400 -0.28 -4.13 32.83
CA ALA A 400 -0.29 -5.10 33.91
C ALA A 400 -1.71 -5.56 34.27
N ALA A 401 -2.67 -4.63 34.34
CA ALA A 401 -4.08 -4.97 34.53
C ALA A 401 -4.62 -5.80 33.35
N ALA A 402 -4.21 -5.51 32.12
CA ALA A 402 -4.59 -6.27 30.93
C ALA A 402 -3.97 -7.68 30.94
N ALA A 403 -2.71 -7.83 31.34
CA ALA A 403 -2.06 -9.14 31.49
C ALA A 403 -2.78 -10.00 32.55
N GLU A 404 -3.12 -9.40 33.70
CA GLU A 404 -3.84 -10.09 34.77
C GLU A 404 -5.25 -10.50 34.33
N ALA A 405 -5.97 -9.59 33.67
CA ALA A 405 -7.30 -9.86 33.11
C ALA A 405 -7.25 -10.97 32.06
N ALA A 406 -6.29 -10.93 31.13
CA ALA A 406 -6.13 -11.95 30.09
C ALA A 406 -5.80 -13.33 30.67
N LEU A 407 -4.97 -13.42 31.72
CA LEU A 407 -4.71 -14.68 32.44
C LEU A 407 -5.96 -15.21 33.15
N ALA A 408 -6.82 -14.32 33.68
CA ALA A 408 -8.08 -14.69 34.31
C ALA A 408 -9.15 -15.09 33.28
N GLU A 409 -9.22 -14.40 32.14
CA GLU A 409 -10.13 -14.72 31.03
C GLU A 409 -9.73 -16.05 30.36
N ALA A 410 -8.44 -16.34 30.21
CA ALA A 410 -7.96 -17.64 29.73
C ALA A 410 -8.40 -18.78 30.69
N GLU A 411 -8.39 -18.53 32.00
CA GLU A 411 -8.88 -19.48 33.01
C GLU A 411 -10.40 -19.70 32.90
N ALA A 412 -11.16 -18.61 32.74
CA ALA A 412 -12.60 -18.67 32.60
C ALA A 412 -13.01 -19.37 31.29
N ALA A 413 -12.33 -19.09 30.18
CA ALA A 413 -12.58 -19.72 28.88
C ALA A 413 -12.24 -21.21 28.90
N LEU A 414 -11.11 -21.60 29.52
CA LEU A 414 -10.78 -23.01 29.74
C LEU A 414 -11.87 -23.71 30.59
N ALA A 415 -12.42 -23.04 31.60
CA ALA A 415 -13.46 -23.63 32.46
C ALA A 415 -14.79 -23.91 31.72
N GLN A 416 -15.05 -23.24 30.59
CA GLN A 416 -16.23 -23.49 29.74
C GLN A 416 -16.13 -24.81 28.97
N ALA A 417 -14.92 -25.34 28.75
CA ALA A 417 -14.77 -26.65 28.13
C ALA A 417 -15.31 -27.77 29.05
N PRO A 418 -16.02 -28.78 28.53
CA PRO A 418 -16.47 -29.95 29.28
C PRO A 418 -15.35 -30.58 30.12
N GLY A 419 -15.67 -31.00 31.34
CA GLY A 419 -14.69 -31.58 32.27
C GLY A 419 -14.00 -32.83 31.70
N ASP A 420 -14.77 -33.70 31.05
CA ASP A 420 -14.26 -34.94 30.47
C ASP A 420 -13.22 -34.71 29.35
N VAL A 421 -13.41 -33.66 28.56
CA VAL A 421 -12.49 -33.25 27.48
C VAL A 421 -11.22 -32.64 28.06
N ARG A 422 -11.36 -31.78 29.08
CA ARG A 422 -10.22 -31.17 29.80
C ARG A 422 -9.33 -32.21 30.48
N GLU A 423 -9.94 -33.23 31.08
CA GLU A 423 -9.24 -34.31 31.78
C GLU A 423 -8.73 -35.41 30.82
N GLY A 424 -9.06 -35.31 29.52
CA GLY A 424 -8.68 -36.30 28.51
C GLY A 424 -9.26 -37.69 28.76
N ARG A 425 -10.40 -37.77 29.47
CA ARG A 425 -11.03 -39.05 29.84
C ARG A 425 -11.99 -39.54 28.76
N ARG A 426 -12.78 -38.62 28.18
CA ARG A 426 -13.74 -38.90 27.11
C ARG A 426 -13.87 -37.71 26.17
N TYR A 427 -13.95 -38.00 24.88
CA TYR A 427 -14.14 -37.05 23.80
C TYR A 427 -15.42 -37.40 23.05
N THR A 428 -16.52 -36.78 23.47
CA THR A 428 -17.78 -36.77 22.70
C THR A 428 -17.63 -35.84 21.50
N GLN A 429 -18.17 -36.19 20.34
CA GLN A 429 -18.13 -35.37 19.12
C GLN A 429 -18.73 -33.97 19.32
N THR A 430 -19.87 -33.89 20.02
CA THR A 430 -20.49 -32.60 20.40
C THR A 430 -19.60 -31.79 21.34
N GLY A 431 -19.05 -32.44 22.37
CA GLY A 431 -18.12 -31.83 23.32
C GLY A 431 -16.82 -31.35 22.69
N LEU A 432 -16.29 -32.04 21.68
CA LEU A 432 -15.10 -31.62 20.92
C LEU A 432 -15.37 -30.32 20.18
N LEU A 433 -16.51 -30.20 19.49
CA LEU A 433 -16.90 -28.97 18.77
C LEU A 433 -16.98 -27.76 19.72
N GLN A 434 -17.65 -27.92 20.87
CA GLN A 434 -17.75 -26.87 21.89
C GLN A 434 -16.38 -26.54 22.55
N SER A 435 -15.53 -27.56 22.70
CA SER A 435 -14.19 -27.39 23.29
C SER A 435 -13.24 -26.66 22.38
N VAL A 436 -13.31 -26.86 21.05
CA VAL A 436 -12.41 -26.18 20.12
C VAL A 436 -12.57 -24.66 20.21
N GLU A 437 -13.80 -24.15 20.25
CA GLU A 437 -14.06 -22.71 20.35
C GLU A 437 -13.56 -22.13 21.68
N SER A 438 -13.96 -22.73 22.80
CA SER A 438 -13.57 -22.27 24.14
C SER A 438 -12.06 -22.36 24.39
N LEU A 439 -11.40 -23.42 23.92
CA LEU A 439 -9.96 -23.59 24.05
C LEU A 439 -9.17 -22.68 23.10
N THR A 440 -9.70 -22.37 21.90
CA THR A 440 -9.09 -21.39 21.01
C THR A 440 -9.15 -20.00 21.63
N ALA A 441 -10.30 -19.60 22.19
CA ALA A 441 -10.43 -18.35 22.93
C ALA A 441 -9.49 -18.30 24.15
N ALA A 442 -9.35 -19.41 24.87
CA ALA A 442 -8.42 -19.49 26.00
C ALA A 442 -6.94 -19.35 25.56
N GLN A 443 -6.57 -19.89 24.40
CA GLN A 443 -5.25 -19.72 23.81
C GLN A 443 -4.99 -18.27 23.39
N GLU A 444 -5.95 -17.62 22.73
CA GLU A 444 -5.80 -16.21 22.31
C GLU A 444 -5.57 -15.30 23.51
N GLN A 445 -6.31 -15.51 24.60
CA GLN A 445 -6.12 -14.77 25.85
C GLN A 445 -4.78 -15.08 26.50
N MET A 446 -4.33 -16.33 26.44
CA MET A 446 -2.99 -16.72 26.91
C MET A 446 -1.89 -16.03 26.10
N GLU A 447 -2.00 -15.97 24.77
CA GLU A 447 -1.04 -15.27 23.91
C GLU A 447 -1.03 -13.76 24.18
N GLN A 448 -2.20 -13.16 24.41
CA GLN A 448 -2.30 -11.75 24.77
C GLN A 448 -1.62 -11.47 26.12
N ALA A 449 -1.85 -12.32 27.13
CA ALA A 449 -1.14 -12.24 28.40
C ALA A 449 0.38 -12.36 28.24
N GLN A 450 0.85 -13.33 27.44
CA GLN A 450 2.29 -13.52 27.18
C GLN A 450 2.92 -12.28 26.55
N ARG A 451 2.25 -11.63 25.59
CA ARG A 451 2.73 -10.39 24.96
C ARG A 451 2.83 -9.26 25.97
N SER A 452 1.79 -9.06 26.78
CA SER A 452 1.80 -8.01 27.82
C SER A 452 2.88 -8.27 28.89
N VAL A 453 3.05 -9.52 29.33
CA VAL A 453 4.12 -9.89 30.27
C VAL A 453 5.51 -9.65 29.66
N ALA A 454 5.72 -10.01 28.40
CA ALA A 454 7.00 -9.78 27.72
C ALA A 454 7.31 -8.28 27.55
N ASN A 455 6.30 -7.43 27.30
CA ASN A 455 6.49 -5.99 27.25
C ASN A 455 6.95 -5.44 28.60
N LEU A 456 6.28 -5.82 29.68
CA LEU A 456 6.66 -5.42 31.04
C LEU A 456 8.05 -5.94 31.42
N GLU A 457 8.43 -7.14 30.99
CA GLU A 457 9.76 -7.69 31.22
C GLU A 457 10.86 -6.91 30.49
N ASN A 458 10.62 -6.55 29.22
CA ASN A 458 11.55 -5.73 28.45
C ASN A 458 11.73 -4.36 29.09
N GLU A 459 10.66 -3.79 29.63
CA GLU A 459 10.72 -2.50 30.33
C GLU A 459 11.49 -2.60 31.64
N LEU A 460 11.25 -3.64 32.45
CA LEU A 460 12.02 -3.88 33.67
C LEU A 460 13.51 -3.99 33.36
N LYS A 461 13.85 -4.79 32.34
CA LYS A 461 15.24 -4.96 31.92
C LYS A 461 15.86 -3.65 31.41
N ARG A 462 15.12 -2.85 30.63
CA ARG A 462 15.57 -1.52 30.18
C ARG A 462 15.92 -0.64 31.37
N ILE A 463 15.05 -0.56 32.38
CA ILE A 463 15.26 0.27 33.56
C ILE A 463 16.46 -0.23 34.36
N GLU A 464 16.60 -1.54 34.55
CA GLU A 464 17.76 -2.14 35.23
C GLU A 464 19.08 -1.85 34.51
N ASP A 465 19.10 -1.96 33.17
CA ASP A 465 20.27 -1.65 32.35
C ASP A 465 20.65 -0.16 32.45
N VAL A 466 19.67 0.75 32.41
CA VAL A 466 19.90 2.20 32.56
C VAL A 466 20.40 2.54 33.98
N HIS A 467 19.79 1.97 35.01
CA HIS A 467 20.22 2.13 36.40
C HIS A 467 21.67 1.66 36.59
N HIS A 468 22.02 0.47 36.09
CA HIS A 468 23.39 -0.04 36.17
C HIS A 468 24.40 0.84 35.42
N ALA A 469 24.07 1.32 34.22
CA ALA A 469 24.95 2.20 33.46
C ALA A 469 25.16 3.55 34.18
N LEU A 470 24.10 4.12 34.76
CA LEU A 470 24.19 5.35 35.55
C LEU A 470 25.08 5.16 36.78
N ASP A 471 24.94 4.03 37.49
CA ASP A 471 25.76 3.69 38.65
C ASP A 471 27.25 3.57 38.30
N GLU A 472 27.58 2.89 37.21
CA GLU A 472 28.97 2.76 36.73
C GLU A 472 29.57 4.13 36.39
N GLU A 473 28.80 5.01 35.77
CA GLU A 473 29.24 6.36 35.39
C GLU A 473 29.38 7.30 36.59
N ILE A 474 28.44 7.26 37.54
CA ILE A 474 28.57 7.97 38.82
C ILE A 474 29.82 7.49 39.56
N ARG A 475 30.08 6.18 39.53
CA ARG A 475 31.28 5.59 40.12
C ARG A 475 32.55 6.07 39.43
N GLU A 476 32.59 6.08 38.09
CA GLU A 476 33.75 6.59 37.34
C GLU A 476 34.03 8.06 37.66
N ILE A 477 32.99 8.90 37.69
CA ILE A 477 33.12 10.32 38.02
C ILE A 477 33.62 10.51 39.45
N SER A 478 33.05 9.77 40.41
CA SER A 478 33.38 9.90 41.84
C SER A 478 34.74 9.34 42.21
N GLU A 479 35.17 8.22 41.61
CA GLU A 479 36.42 7.52 41.96
C GLU A 479 37.61 7.98 41.11
N ARG A 480 37.40 8.51 39.90
CA ARG A 480 38.50 8.85 38.97
C ARG A 480 38.49 10.31 38.54
N THR A 481 37.39 10.77 37.95
CA THR A 481 37.38 12.07 37.23
C THR A 481 37.40 13.27 38.18
N LEU A 482 36.55 13.29 39.20
CA LEU A 482 36.54 14.38 40.19
C LEU A 482 37.77 14.40 41.08
N PRO A 483 38.26 13.26 41.63
CA PRO A 483 39.50 13.24 42.40
C PRO A 483 40.69 13.80 41.62
N ALA A 484 40.84 13.46 40.35
CA ALA A 484 41.91 14.00 39.49
C ALA A 484 41.81 15.53 39.32
N LEU A 485 40.60 16.09 39.22
CA LEU A 485 40.41 17.55 39.20
C LEU A 485 40.66 18.21 40.56
N VAL A 486 40.30 17.54 41.66
CA VAL A 486 40.55 18.01 43.03
C VAL A 486 42.05 18.07 43.35
N GLU A 487 42.86 17.14 42.84
CA GLU A 487 44.33 17.21 42.96
C GLU A 487 44.90 18.49 42.30
N LEU A 488 44.30 18.92 41.19
CA LEU A 488 44.69 20.15 40.48
C LEU A 488 44.17 21.43 41.14
N ARG A 489 43.29 21.34 42.16
CA ARG A 489 42.66 22.49 42.82
C ARG A 489 43.68 23.52 43.30
N ALA A 490 44.81 23.08 43.88
CA ALA A 490 45.85 23.97 44.40
C ALA A 490 46.51 24.84 43.31
N GLN A 491 46.49 24.39 42.06
CA GLN A 491 47.09 25.07 40.90
C GLN A 491 46.06 25.91 40.12
N MET A 492 44.76 25.74 40.41
CA MET A 492 43.68 26.49 39.78
C MET A 492 43.59 27.91 40.31
N LEU A 493 43.03 28.80 39.49
CA LEU A 493 42.66 30.15 39.91
C LEU A 493 41.54 30.11 40.97
N PRO A 494 41.44 31.11 41.87
CA PRO A 494 40.44 31.11 42.94
C PRO A 494 38.99 30.98 42.45
N GLU A 495 38.66 31.56 41.30
CA GLU A 495 37.33 31.48 40.70
C GLU A 495 37.00 30.05 40.23
N LEU A 496 38.01 29.33 39.71
CA LEU A 496 37.89 27.94 39.30
C LEU A 496 37.83 27.00 40.51
N GLN A 497 38.57 27.31 41.59
CA GLN A 497 38.48 26.57 42.85
C GLN A 497 37.06 26.62 43.43
N GLN A 498 36.44 27.80 43.48
CA GLN A 498 35.06 27.95 43.96
C GLN A 498 34.05 27.20 43.10
N ARG A 499 34.25 27.19 41.77
CA ARG A 499 33.39 26.43 40.85
C ARG A 499 33.57 24.92 41.04
N LEU A 500 34.80 24.45 41.24
CA LEU A 500 35.09 23.05 41.52
C LEU A 500 34.46 22.59 42.84
N ASP A 501 34.59 23.38 43.91
CA ASP A 501 34.01 23.07 45.21
C ASP A 501 32.47 22.98 45.15
N ARG A 502 31.84 23.90 44.40
CA ARG A 502 30.39 23.85 44.14
C ARG A 502 30.00 22.60 43.36
N LEU A 503 30.74 22.28 42.29
CA LEU A 503 30.46 21.12 41.45
C LEU A 503 30.61 19.80 42.21
N VAL A 504 31.62 19.68 43.06
CA VAL A 504 31.80 18.51 43.94
C VAL A 504 30.65 18.40 44.94
N GLY A 505 30.21 19.53 45.51
CA GLY A 505 29.05 19.59 46.40
C GLY A 505 27.75 19.16 45.71
N THR A 506 27.42 19.78 44.56
CA THR A 506 26.21 19.45 43.80
C THR A 506 26.23 18.00 43.32
N PHE A 507 27.36 17.52 42.80
CA PHE A 507 27.48 16.13 42.38
C PHE A 507 27.31 15.16 43.56
N SER A 508 27.91 15.43 44.73
CA SER A 508 27.76 14.57 45.91
C SER A 508 26.32 14.53 46.42
N ASP A 509 25.61 15.65 46.40
CA ASP A 509 24.23 15.73 46.88
C ASP A 509 23.26 15.08 45.88
N GLU A 510 23.44 15.35 44.59
CA GLU A 510 22.57 14.84 43.52
C GLU A 510 22.82 13.35 43.23
N SER A 511 24.08 12.89 43.20
CA SER A 511 24.41 11.46 42.96
C SER A 511 23.80 10.53 44.01
N ARG A 512 23.71 10.97 45.28
CA ARG A 512 23.03 10.21 46.34
C ARG A 512 21.54 10.05 46.08
N LEU A 513 20.90 11.07 45.51
CA LEU A 513 19.49 10.98 45.12
C LEU A 513 19.32 9.99 43.98
N TYR A 514 20.22 10.01 42.99
CA TYR A 514 20.16 9.14 41.82
C TYR A 514 20.48 7.66 42.09
N LEU A 515 21.06 7.35 43.25
CA LEU A 515 21.27 5.98 43.76
C LEU A 515 20.05 5.41 44.51
N GLU A 516 18.98 6.18 44.71
CA GLU A 516 17.74 5.72 45.36
C GLU A 516 16.65 5.39 44.32
N PRO A 517 16.33 4.09 44.05
CA PRO A 517 15.38 3.70 43.02
C PRO A 517 13.95 4.23 43.17
N THR A 518 13.57 4.62 44.39
CA THR A 518 12.18 4.97 44.73
C THR A 518 11.74 6.36 44.30
N ARG A 519 12.67 7.25 43.93
CA ARG A 519 12.38 8.68 43.69
C ARG A 519 12.96 9.21 42.38
N VAL A 520 13.63 8.36 41.62
CA VAL A 520 14.46 8.75 40.49
C VAL A 520 13.79 8.37 39.19
N ASP A 521 13.71 9.35 38.30
CA ASP A 521 13.54 9.10 36.88
C ASP A 521 14.93 8.85 36.28
N TYR A 522 15.23 7.58 36.02
CA TYR A 522 16.52 7.15 35.45
C TYR A 522 16.73 7.62 34.01
N ASP A 523 15.64 7.84 33.25
CA ASP A 523 15.74 8.36 31.89
C ASP A 523 16.16 9.84 31.97
N GLU A 524 15.55 10.64 32.84
CA GLU A 524 15.96 12.04 33.05
C GLU A 524 17.39 12.15 33.63
N ALA A 525 17.76 11.27 34.55
CA ALA A 525 19.10 11.23 35.14
C ALA A 525 20.18 10.97 34.08
N THR A 526 19.94 10.01 33.19
CA THR A 526 20.88 9.59 32.15
C THR A 526 20.93 10.56 30.98
N ASP A 527 19.78 11.12 30.57
CA ASP A 527 19.70 11.97 29.37
C ASP A 527 20.03 13.43 29.64
N ARG A 528 19.79 13.94 30.85
CA ARG A 528 19.95 15.37 31.17
C ARG A 528 21.00 15.63 32.21
N TRP A 529 20.88 14.98 33.37
CA TRP A 529 21.73 15.29 34.51
C TRP A 529 23.18 14.85 34.29
N LEU A 530 23.41 13.57 33.97
CA LEU A 530 24.75 13.01 33.78
C LEU A 530 25.54 13.75 32.66
N PRO A 531 24.98 14.00 31.46
CA PRO A 531 25.67 14.78 30.44
C PRO A 531 25.96 16.22 30.86
N SER A 532 25.06 16.86 31.62
CA SER A 532 25.28 18.20 32.15
C SER A 532 26.46 18.24 33.11
N ILE A 533 26.56 17.28 34.04
CA ILE A 533 27.70 17.16 34.97
C ILE A 533 29.00 16.90 34.21
N LYS A 534 29.03 15.94 33.28
CA LYS A 534 30.21 15.65 32.45
C LYS A 534 30.67 16.89 31.68
N ARG A 535 29.73 17.64 31.09
CA ARG A 535 30.05 18.89 30.40
C ARG A 535 30.66 19.94 31.34
N GLN A 536 30.10 20.12 32.54
CA GLN A 536 30.64 21.08 33.51
C GLN A 536 32.06 20.69 33.98
N ILE A 537 32.32 19.39 34.16
CA ILE A 537 33.65 18.85 34.46
C ILE A 537 34.63 19.17 33.32
N ASP A 538 34.26 18.88 32.08
CA ASP A 538 35.08 19.12 30.90
C ASP A 538 35.36 20.62 30.66
N GLU A 539 34.35 21.47 30.86
CA GLU A 539 34.48 22.93 30.78
C GLU A 539 35.48 23.44 31.83
N LEU A 540 35.37 22.99 33.08
CA LEU A 540 36.28 23.39 34.15
C LEU A 540 37.71 22.94 33.87
N ALA A 541 37.91 21.71 33.43
CA ALA A 541 39.21 21.19 33.00
C ALA A 541 39.79 21.97 31.80
N GLY A 542 38.93 22.34 30.84
CA GLY A 542 39.27 23.16 29.67
C GLY A 542 39.68 24.59 30.03
N GLU A 543 38.96 25.23 30.95
CA GLU A 543 39.27 26.57 31.46
C GLU A 543 40.58 26.59 32.25
N HIS A 544 40.85 25.57 33.07
CA HIS A 544 42.15 25.44 33.75
C HIS A 544 43.29 25.32 32.75
N ARG A 545 43.19 24.41 31.76
CA ARG A 545 44.20 24.26 30.68
C ARG A 545 44.41 25.55 29.88
N SER A 546 43.36 26.35 29.71
CA SER A 546 43.45 27.64 29.02
C SER A 546 44.13 28.70 29.89
N SER A 547 43.86 28.69 31.19
CA SER A 547 44.54 29.54 32.18
C SER A 547 46.04 29.25 32.24
N VAL A 548 46.45 27.98 32.27
CA VAL A 548 47.87 27.56 32.19
C VAL A 548 48.54 28.13 30.95
N ARG A 549 47.93 27.98 29.78
CA ARG A 549 48.48 28.53 28.52
C ARG A 549 48.60 30.05 28.55
N GLN A 550 47.62 30.76 29.10
CA GLN A 550 47.62 32.21 29.19
C GLN A 550 48.74 32.72 30.12
N TYR A 551 48.85 32.18 31.33
CA TYR A 551 49.87 32.62 32.28
C TYR A 551 51.28 32.22 31.87
N HIS A 552 51.46 31.08 31.21
CA HIS A 552 52.75 30.70 30.60
C HIS A 552 53.18 31.67 29.50
N LYS A 553 52.23 32.17 28.70
CA LYS A 553 52.51 33.21 27.71
C LYS A 553 52.90 34.53 28.38
N MET A 554 52.15 34.95 29.40
CA MET A 554 52.44 36.17 30.16
C MET A 554 53.81 36.10 30.86
N GLN A 555 54.14 34.94 31.44
CA GLN A 555 55.45 34.67 32.02
C GLN A 555 56.58 34.96 31.03
N ARG A 556 56.53 34.36 29.84
CA ARG A 556 57.56 34.56 28.81
C ARG A 556 57.70 36.03 28.40
N GLU A 557 56.59 36.73 28.27
CA GLU A 557 56.58 38.16 27.93
C GLU A 557 57.18 39.03 29.04
N THR A 558 56.85 38.76 30.30
CA THR A 558 57.40 39.50 31.46
C THR A 558 58.88 39.20 31.67
N VAL A 559 59.31 37.93 31.61
CA VAL A 559 60.73 37.54 31.67
C VAL A 559 61.52 38.27 30.59
N HIS A 560 61.06 38.22 29.34
CA HIS A 560 61.73 38.88 28.23
C HIS A 560 61.81 40.41 28.39
N ARG A 561 60.78 41.04 28.96
CA ARG A 561 60.79 42.48 29.22
C ARG A 561 61.81 42.84 30.30
N ILE A 562 61.81 42.11 31.40
CA ILE A 562 62.76 42.31 32.50
C ILE A 562 64.20 42.05 32.03
N ASP A 563 64.45 41.00 31.24
CA ASP A 563 65.77 40.69 30.68
C ASP A 563 66.29 41.81 29.77
N ARG A 564 65.41 42.44 28.98
CA ARG A 564 65.77 43.61 28.16
C ARG A 564 66.16 44.81 29.02
N LEU A 565 65.41 45.08 30.10
CA LEU A 565 65.72 46.16 31.03
C LEU A 565 67.05 45.90 31.74
N TRP A 566 67.24 44.68 32.24
CA TRP A 566 68.50 44.26 32.86
C TRP A 566 69.68 44.38 31.88
N GLY A 567 69.53 43.91 30.64
CA GLY A 567 70.55 44.06 29.61
C GLY A 567 70.86 45.52 29.25
N ARG A 568 69.87 46.43 29.32
CA ARG A 568 70.10 47.87 29.17
C ARG A 568 70.87 48.44 30.36
N LEU A 569 70.49 48.08 31.59
CA LEU A 569 71.17 48.51 32.80
C LEU A 569 72.64 48.05 32.80
N GLN A 570 72.92 46.79 32.44
CA GLN A 570 74.28 46.25 32.36
C GLN A 570 75.17 47.01 31.38
N ARG A 571 74.66 47.41 30.20
CA ARG A 571 75.42 48.20 29.21
C ARG A 571 75.83 49.58 29.69
N MET A 572 75.18 50.09 30.74
CA MET A 572 75.51 51.38 31.34
C MET A 572 76.51 51.25 32.49
N ASP A 573 77.13 50.08 32.68
CA ASP A 573 78.15 49.85 33.71
C ASP A 573 77.70 50.36 35.10
N PRO A 574 76.67 49.73 35.71
CA PRO A 574 76.01 50.26 36.90
C PRO A 574 76.88 50.17 38.16
N TYR A 575 78.02 49.48 38.09
CA TYR A 575 79.02 49.38 39.17
C TYR A 575 80.10 50.45 39.10
N GLN A 576 80.16 51.23 38.02
CA GLN A 576 81.11 52.33 37.91
C GLN A 576 80.75 53.39 38.93
N LEU A 577 81.71 53.76 39.79
CA LEU A 577 81.54 54.84 40.76
C LEU A 577 81.61 56.21 40.04
N PRO A 578 80.76 57.16 40.43
CA PRO A 578 79.66 57.05 41.40
C PRO A 578 78.49 56.17 40.91
N ALA A 579 77.95 55.31 41.78
CA ALA A 579 76.92 54.31 41.46
C ALA A 579 75.48 54.87 41.62
N PRO A 580 74.41 54.26 41.08
CA PRO A 580 73.03 54.65 41.40
C PRO A 580 72.70 54.44 42.89
N GLU A 581 71.59 55.01 43.36
CA GLU A 581 71.12 54.83 44.75
C GLU A 581 70.62 53.41 45.02
N GLU A 582 70.06 52.76 43.99
CA GLU A 582 69.60 51.37 44.07
C GLU A 582 70.79 50.43 44.26
N ASP A 583 70.70 49.52 45.25
CA ASP A 583 71.69 48.47 45.44
C ASP A 583 71.57 47.43 44.31
N ILE A 584 72.48 47.54 43.35
CA ILE A 584 72.55 46.67 42.18
C ILE A 584 72.77 45.20 42.58
N GLN A 585 73.49 44.91 43.67
CA GLN A 585 73.69 43.53 44.11
C GLN A 585 72.42 42.94 44.72
N ALA A 586 71.67 43.72 45.50
CA ALA A 586 70.36 43.30 45.99
C ALA A 586 69.37 43.08 44.82
N LEU A 587 69.38 43.97 43.82
CA LEU A 587 68.54 43.87 42.64
C LEU A 587 68.82 42.60 41.80
N VAL A 588 70.10 42.19 41.67
CA VAL A 588 70.49 40.93 41.01
C VAL A 588 69.93 39.72 41.76
N ARG A 589 70.06 39.69 43.09
CA ARG A 589 69.55 38.57 43.90
C ARG A 589 68.03 38.46 43.80
N ASP A 590 67.33 39.58 43.84
CA ASP A 590 65.87 39.61 43.69
C ASP A 590 65.44 39.15 42.29
N LEU A 591 66.19 39.56 41.24
CA LEU A 591 65.96 39.12 39.86
C LEU A 591 66.13 37.59 39.70
N ASP A 592 67.24 37.05 40.21
CA ASP A 592 67.55 35.62 40.09
C ASP A 592 66.60 34.77 40.95
N GLY A 593 66.25 35.23 42.15
CA GLY A 593 65.24 34.61 43.00
C GLY A 593 63.86 34.58 42.34
N TRP A 594 63.46 35.70 41.71
CA TRP A 594 62.21 35.78 40.96
C TRP A 594 62.20 34.85 39.73
N ARG A 595 63.30 34.79 38.95
CA ARG A 595 63.41 33.85 37.81
C ARG A 595 63.25 32.40 38.26
N ALA A 596 63.95 32.00 39.32
CA ALA A 596 63.85 30.65 39.86
C ALA A 596 62.42 30.31 40.33
N ALA A 597 61.73 31.24 41.02
CA ALA A 597 60.35 31.06 41.45
C ALA A 597 59.38 30.92 40.26
N VAL A 598 59.56 31.74 39.23
CA VAL A 598 58.72 31.73 38.02
C VAL A 598 58.95 30.48 37.16
N GLU A 599 60.17 29.94 37.11
CA GLU A 599 60.46 28.66 36.44
C GLU A 599 59.89 27.46 37.21
N TYR A 600 60.02 27.45 38.55
CA TYR A 600 59.49 26.38 39.39
C TYR A 600 57.96 26.29 39.33
N GLU A 601 57.28 27.44 39.31
CA GLU A 601 55.81 27.53 39.27
C GLU A 601 55.24 27.62 37.84
N ALA A 602 56.00 27.26 36.79
CA ALA A 602 55.57 27.45 35.39
C ALA A 602 54.24 26.76 35.02
N SER A 603 53.88 25.68 35.70
CA SER A 603 52.61 24.97 35.51
C SER A 603 51.48 25.44 36.42
N ASN A 604 51.72 26.42 37.30
CA ASN A 604 50.78 26.90 38.30
C ASN A 604 50.29 28.34 38.01
N PRO A 605 49.14 28.50 37.34
CA PRO A 605 48.53 29.79 37.05
C PRO A 605 48.36 30.72 38.26
N ALA A 606 48.00 30.18 39.42
CA ALA A 606 47.71 30.99 40.60
C ALA A 606 48.98 31.64 41.14
N SER A 607 50.05 30.87 41.28
CA SER A 607 51.38 31.36 41.65
C SER A 607 51.94 32.34 40.61
N LEU A 608 51.85 31.99 39.31
CA LEU A 608 52.33 32.86 38.23
C LEU A 608 51.61 34.21 38.19
N ARG A 609 50.30 34.25 38.48
CA ARG A 609 49.54 35.50 38.55
C ARG A 609 50.18 36.47 39.54
N ASP A 610 50.48 36.00 40.75
CA ASP A 610 50.98 36.84 41.82
C ASP A 610 52.46 37.21 41.59
N LEU A 611 53.29 36.25 41.12
CA LEU A 611 54.69 36.48 40.73
C LEU A 611 54.84 37.49 39.59
N ILE A 612 53.96 37.45 38.58
CA ILE A 612 53.99 38.40 37.45
C ILE A 612 53.42 39.76 37.87
N ALA A 613 52.25 39.78 38.52
CA ALA A 613 51.52 41.01 38.78
C ALA A 613 52.17 41.87 39.88
N ARG A 614 52.80 41.25 40.89
CA ARG A 614 53.39 41.96 42.03
C ARG A 614 54.91 42.04 41.91
N GLU A 615 55.60 40.90 41.88
CA GLU A 615 57.05 40.86 41.95
C GLU A 615 57.71 41.29 40.63
N GLY A 616 57.26 40.73 39.50
CA GLY A 616 57.75 41.10 38.17
C GLY A 616 57.56 42.58 37.87
N LYS A 617 56.37 43.15 38.13
CA LYS A 617 56.12 44.60 37.97
C LYS A 617 56.97 45.46 38.92
N ASN A 618 57.27 44.99 40.13
CA ASN A 618 58.15 45.72 41.05
C ASN A 618 59.59 45.74 40.53
N LEU A 619 60.09 44.60 40.05
CA LEU A 619 61.41 44.51 39.41
C LEU A 619 61.50 45.39 38.16
N GLU A 620 60.48 45.38 37.29
CA GLU A 620 60.41 46.28 36.12
C GLU A 620 60.55 47.75 36.52
N ARG A 621 59.83 48.19 37.56
CA ARG A 621 59.87 49.58 38.06
C ARG A 621 61.24 49.94 38.62
N ARG A 622 61.83 49.08 39.46
CA ARG A 622 63.16 49.31 40.07
C ARG A 622 64.25 49.38 39.00
N LEU A 623 64.22 48.48 38.02
CA LEU A 623 65.14 48.50 36.88
C LEU A 623 65.00 49.79 36.05
N GLN A 624 63.77 50.22 35.76
CA GLN A 624 63.54 51.46 35.02
C GLN A 624 64.01 52.70 35.79
N ALA A 625 63.75 52.77 37.10
CA ALA A 625 64.18 53.87 37.93
C ALA A 625 65.72 53.98 37.98
N ALA A 626 66.42 52.87 38.18
CA ALA A 626 67.89 52.84 38.15
C ALA A 626 68.46 53.26 36.78
N ILE A 627 67.84 52.79 35.69
CA ILE A 627 68.24 53.17 34.32
C ILE A 627 68.10 54.68 34.11
N GLN A 628 66.95 55.25 34.48
CA GLN A 628 66.66 56.68 34.34
C GLN A 628 67.63 57.52 35.18
N GLN A 629 67.88 57.13 36.43
CA GLN A 629 68.81 57.82 37.31
C GLN A 629 70.23 57.85 36.71
N ILE A 630 70.74 56.71 36.20
CA ILE A 630 72.07 56.66 35.59
C ILE A 630 72.16 57.59 34.36
N GLU A 631 71.16 57.56 33.48
CA GLU A 631 71.14 58.39 32.26
C GLU A 631 71.09 59.89 32.59
N GLU A 632 70.22 60.28 33.52
CA GLU A 632 70.06 61.69 33.93
C GLU A 632 71.26 62.21 34.73
N ASP A 633 71.69 61.49 35.77
CA ASP A 633 72.72 62.02 36.67
C ASP A 633 74.11 62.00 36.03
N ARG A 634 74.45 60.98 35.21
CA ARG A 634 75.74 61.01 34.48
C ARG A 634 75.79 62.10 33.43
N SER A 635 74.70 62.32 32.69
CA SER A 635 74.65 63.43 31.73
C SER A 635 74.76 64.79 32.42
N ARG A 636 74.12 64.96 33.59
CA ARG A 636 74.28 66.14 34.45
C ARG A 636 75.71 66.31 34.96
N LEU A 637 76.37 65.24 35.43
CA LEU A 637 77.77 65.28 35.86
C LEU A 637 78.70 65.73 34.74
N VAL A 638 78.53 65.21 33.53
CA VAL A 638 79.34 65.63 32.37
C VAL A 638 79.13 67.11 32.04
N ALA A 639 77.89 67.61 32.13
CA ALA A 639 77.60 69.03 31.90
C ALA A 639 78.23 69.92 32.99
N LEU A 640 78.04 69.56 34.27
CA LEU A 640 78.60 70.29 35.40
C LEU A 640 80.13 70.27 35.44
N SER A 641 80.74 69.15 35.04
CA SER A 641 82.21 69.03 34.94
C SER A 641 82.77 69.99 33.89
N LYS A 642 82.11 70.11 32.73
CA LYS A 642 82.51 71.10 31.70
C LYS A 642 82.37 72.54 32.19
N ASP A 643 81.28 72.84 32.90
CA ASP A 643 81.05 74.17 33.48
C ASP A 643 82.12 74.48 34.54
N TYR A 644 82.44 73.53 35.41
CA TYR A 644 83.50 73.64 36.40
C TYR A 644 84.87 73.86 35.75
N GLN A 645 85.27 73.04 34.78
CA GLN A 645 86.56 73.14 34.10
C GLN A 645 86.74 74.51 33.42
N ARG A 646 85.67 75.04 32.83
CA ARG A 646 85.70 76.38 32.24
C ARG A 646 86.00 77.46 33.28
N MET A 647 85.36 77.38 34.45
CA MET A 647 85.57 78.32 35.57
C MET A 647 86.93 78.12 36.23
N ALA A 648 87.39 76.87 36.32
CA ALA A 648 88.71 76.55 36.83
C ALA A 648 89.80 77.23 36.00
N ALA A 649 89.73 77.09 34.67
CA ALA A 649 90.70 77.70 33.77
C ALA A 649 90.70 79.25 33.85
N THR A 650 89.56 79.89 34.11
CA THR A 650 89.51 81.35 34.31
C THR A 650 90.10 81.76 35.66
N ASN A 651 89.76 81.04 36.73
CA ASN A 651 90.29 81.30 38.07
C ASN A 651 91.80 81.09 38.13
N GLU A 652 92.31 79.97 37.61
CA GLU A 652 93.76 79.66 37.56
C GLU A 652 94.53 80.67 36.73
N ARG A 653 93.95 81.16 35.63
CA ARG A 653 94.57 82.22 34.82
C ARG A 653 94.70 83.51 35.63
N ILE A 654 93.67 83.90 36.36
CA ILE A 654 93.69 85.14 37.15
C ILE A 654 94.64 84.99 38.34
N ASP A 655 94.66 83.82 38.98
CA ASP A 655 95.60 83.51 40.06
C ASP A 655 97.06 83.56 39.56
N ALA A 656 97.34 83.02 38.37
CA ALA A 656 98.65 83.15 37.73
C ALA A 656 99.03 84.62 37.43
N LEU A 657 98.07 85.46 37.04
CA LEU A 657 98.30 86.91 36.89
C LEU A 657 98.63 87.57 38.22
N VAL A 658 97.90 87.25 39.29
CA VAL A 658 98.19 87.74 40.64
C VAL A 658 99.59 87.30 41.08
N HIS A 659 99.95 86.04 40.81
CA HIS A 659 101.26 85.50 41.17
C HIS A 659 102.38 86.19 40.40
N HIS A 660 102.24 86.36 39.08
CA HIS A 660 103.18 87.10 38.24
C HIS A 660 103.38 88.55 38.74
N VAL A 661 102.30 89.22 39.15
CA VAL A 661 102.39 90.55 39.76
C VAL A 661 103.15 90.54 41.08
N ARG A 662 103.00 89.50 41.91
CA ARG A 662 103.73 89.37 43.18
C ARG A 662 105.21 89.03 42.99
N THR A 663 105.61 88.39 41.90
CA THR A 663 107.00 87.89 41.72
C THR A 663 107.83 88.68 40.73
N GLU A 664 107.23 89.16 39.63
CA GLU A 664 107.96 89.74 38.49
C GLU A 664 107.67 91.22 38.27
N SER A 665 106.63 91.78 38.90
CA SER A 665 106.34 93.22 38.81
C SER A 665 107.25 94.05 39.74
N HIS A 666 107.51 95.29 39.34
CA HIS A 666 108.16 96.29 40.18
C HIS A 666 107.37 96.59 41.48
N TRP A 667 106.10 96.21 41.52
CA TRP A 667 105.15 96.44 42.61
C TRP A 667 104.85 95.18 43.45
N ALA A 668 105.81 94.26 43.53
CA ALA A 668 105.70 92.95 44.16
C ALA A 668 105.15 92.96 45.61
N ARG A 669 105.37 94.05 46.36
CA ARG A 669 104.98 94.17 47.77
C ARG A 669 103.53 94.63 48.00
N ILE A 670 102.79 95.03 46.96
CA ILE A 670 101.40 95.49 47.09
C ILE A 670 100.46 94.31 47.35
N SER A 671 99.65 94.41 48.40
CA SER A 671 98.60 93.43 48.70
C SER A 671 97.33 93.72 47.89
N TRP A 672 96.83 92.73 47.14
CA TRP A 672 95.68 92.85 46.24
C TRP A 672 94.36 92.25 46.77
N GLY A 673 94.33 91.80 48.04
CA GLY A 673 93.09 91.33 48.69
C GLY A 673 92.47 90.06 48.07
N THR A 674 93.29 89.10 47.63
CA THR A 674 92.84 87.87 46.95
C THR A 674 92.48 86.72 47.90
N GLU A 675 92.70 86.87 49.20
CA GLU A 675 92.54 85.80 50.21
C GLU A 675 91.13 85.19 50.21
N GLU A 676 90.08 86.01 50.14
CA GLU A 676 88.69 85.52 50.10
C GLU A 676 88.38 84.74 48.81
N ALA A 677 88.95 85.16 47.67
CA ALA A 677 88.77 84.45 46.41
C ALA A 677 89.53 83.10 46.40
N GLU A 678 90.74 83.08 46.96
CA GLU A 678 91.58 81.88 47.10
C GLU A 678 90.92 80.84 48.04
N GLU A 679 90.36 81.26 49.19
CA GLU A 679 89.64 80.36 50.10
C GLU A 679 88.40 79.72 49.44
N ILE A 680 87.59 80.53 48.75
CA ILE A 680 86.40 80.02 48.03
C ILE A 680 86.82 79.10 46.88
N TRP A 681 87.92 79.40 46.21
CA TRP A 681 88.47 78.58 45.13
C TRP A 681 88.97 77.22 45.65
N GLN A 682 89.73 77.19 46.75
CA GLN A 682 90.17 75.94 47.37
C GLN A 682 89.00 75.08 47.85
N ALA A 683 87.94 75.70 48.39
CA ALA A 683 86.71 75.01 48.73
C ALA A 683 86.00 74.41 47.49
N ALA A 684 86.07 75.10 46.33
CA ALA A 684 85.53 74.59 45.07
C ALA A 684 86.31 73.35 44.57
N VAL A 685 87.64 73.37 44.65
CA VAL A 685 88.51 72.23 44.29
C VAL A 685 88.23 71.03 45.18
N ALA A 686 88.16 71.21 46.50
CA ALA A 686 87.86 70.12 47.42
C ALA A 686 86.49 69.48 47.12
N LEU A 687 85.47 70.28 46.81
CA LEU A 687 84.14 69.78 46.46
C LEU A 687 84.11 69.01 45.12
N GLU A 688 84.99 69.35 44.17
CA GLU A 688 85.12 68.61 42.91
C GLU A 688 85.79 67.24 43.13
N GLU A 689 86.87 67.19 43.92
CA GLU A 689 87.53 65.94 44.31
C GLU A 689 86.58 65.02 45.12
N GLU A 690 85.80 65.60 46.02
CA GLU A 690 84.75 64.89 46.77
C GLU A 690 83.63 64.39 45.85
N SER A 691 83.36 65.07 44.73
CA SER A 691 82.36 64.63 43.74
C SER A 691 82.83 63.39 42.98
N ALA A 692 84.11 63.34 42.61
CA ALA A 692 84.72 62.20 41.91
C ALA A 692 84.81 60.95 42.80
N SER A 693 84.99 61.14 44.11
CA SER A 693 85.03 60.07 45.10
C SER A 693 83.68 59.74 45.76
N ALA A 694 82.59 60.36 45.28
CA ALA A 694 81.25 60.12 45.80
C ALA A 694 80.79 58.68 45.56
N ARG A 695 80.08 58.11 46.53
CA ARG A 695 79.58 56.73 46.44
C ARG A 695 78.38 56.62 45.49
N THR A 696 77.52 57.64 45.49
CA THR A 696 76.30 57.67 44.67
C THR A 696 76.28 58.82 43.68
N LEU A 697 75.64 58.63 42.52
CA LEU A 697 75.47 59.64 41.48
C LEU A 697 74.83 60.93 41.97
N THR A 698 73.79 60.85 42.80
CA THR A 698 73.10 62.02 43.35
C THR A 698 74.01 62.85 44.26
N GLN A 699 74.80 62.19 45.13
CA GLN A 699 75.84 62.87 45.92
C GLN A 699 76.92 63.52 45.05
N ALA A 700 77.34 62.85 43.96
CA ALA A 700 78.32 63.40 43.04
C ALA A 700 77.79 64.66 42.35
N VAL A 701 76.55 64.62 41.86
CA VAL A 701 75.88 65.76 41.21
C VAL A 701 75.77 66.93 42.20
N ASP A 702 75.30 66.69 43.42
CA ASP A 702 75.16 67.72 44.44
C ASP A 702 76.49 68.38 44.81
N ARG A 703 77.55 67.58 44.97
CA ARG A 703 78.90 68.08 45.28
C ARG A 703 79.48 68.90 44.14
N LEU A 704 79.39 68.39 42.91
CA LEU A 704 79.91 69.09 41.73
C LEU A 704 79.10 70.37 41.44
N GLN A 705 77.79 70.37 41.66
CA GLN A 705 76.97 71.58 41.57
C GLN A 705 77.39 72.64 42.59
N ARG A 706 77.73 72.23 43.82
CA ARG A 706 78.27 73.14 44.85
C ARG A 706 79.66 73.64 44.45
N ALA A 707 80.51 72.79 43.87
CA ALA A 707 81.82 73.16 43.34
C ALA A 707 81.69 74.22 42.24
N VAL A 708 80.81 74.01 41.24
CA VAL A 708 80.52 75.00 40.18
C VAL A 708 80.04 76.33 40.78
N ASN A 709 79.14 76.28 41.78
CA ASN A 709 78.64 77.50 42.43
C ASN A 709 79.71 78.23 43.26
N ALA A 710 80.67 77.50 43.83
CA ALA A 710 81.82 78.09 44.52
C ALA A 710 82.83 78.67 43.51
N ALA A 711 83.15 77.93 42.45
CA ALA A 711 84.02 78.37 41.36
C ALA A 711 83.50 79.63 40.68
N ARG A 712 82.17 79.73 40.45
CA ARG A 712 81.51 80.95 39.93
C ARG A 712 81.69 82.16 40.85
N ARG A 713 81.61 81.94 42.18
CA ARG A 713 81.78 83.00 43.17
C ARG A 713 83.24 83.47 43.22
N ALA A 714 84.18 82.53 43.21
CA ALA A 714 85.61 82.84 43.08
C ALA A 714 85.90 83.60 41.78
N GLU A 715 85.34 83.19 40.65
CA GLU A 715 85.50 83.86 39.35
C GLU A 715 85.04 85.31 39.37
N ALA A 716 83.89 85.60 40.01
CA ALA A 716 83.40 86.97 40.14
C ALA A 716 84.35 87.86 40.97
N LEU A 717 84.91 87.32 42.06
CA LEU A 717 85.89 88.03 42.90
C LEU A 717 87.22 88.22 42.16
N TYR A 718 87.73 87.16 41.55
CA TYR A 718 88.97 87.18 40.77
C TYR A 718 88.89 88.14 39.57
N LEU A 719 87.79 88.17 38.82
CA LEU A 719 87.61 89.14 37.73
C LEU A 719 87.55 90.58 38.26
N GLY A 720 87.00 90.78 39.47
CA GLY A 720 87.06 92.05 40.17
C GLY A 720 88.50 92.47 40.47
N THR A 721 89.30 91.56 41.04
CA THR A 721 90.71 91.81 41.37
C THR A 721 91.58 91.97 40.12
N GLU A 722 91.37 91.20 39.06
CA GLU A 722 92.12 91.31 37.79
C GLU A 722 91.99 92.72 37.19
N ARG A 723 90.77 93.27 37.17
CA ARG A 723 90.52 94.64 36.70
C ARG A 723 91.18 95.68 37.60
N GLN A 724 91.13 95.48 38.91
CA GLN A 724 91.78 96.38 39.87
C GLN A 724 93.30 96.38 39.68
N ILE A 725 93.91 95.19 39.61
CA ILE A 725 95.35 94.98 39.39
C ILE A 725 95.79 95.61 38.06
N SER A 726 95.13 95.26 36.96
CA SER A 726 95.51 95.75 35.62
C SER A 726 95.44 97.28 35.52
N ASN A 727 94.40 97.90 36.09
CA ASN A 727 94.25 99.36 36.08
C ASN A 727 95.25 100.05 37.03
N ALA A 728 95.48 99.48 38.21
CA ALA A 728 96.38 100.05 39.21
C ALA A 728 97.85 99.96 38.78
N ILE A 729 98.30 98.80 38.29
CA ILE A 729 99.67 98.62 37.77
C ILE A 729 99.88 99.47 36.53
N GLY A 730 98.95 99.47 35.58
CA GLY A 730 99.06 100.32 34.39
C GLY A 730 99.25 101.80 34.74
N ARG A 731 98.63 102.27 35.83
CA ARG A 731 98.81 103.63 36.33
C ARG A 731 100.16 103.82 37.04
N LEU A 732 100.57 102.92 37.93
CA LEU A 732 101.85 103.01 38.64
C LEU A 732 103.04 102.92 37.68
N ASP A 733 103.01 102.01 36.71
CA ASP A 733 104.07 101.88 35.70
C ASP A 733 104.16 103.11 34.81
N SER A 734 103.02 103.69 34.42
CA SER A 734 103.01 104.94 33.64
C SER A 734 103.60 106.11 34.43
N ASP A 735 103.29 106.22 35.72
CA ASP A 735 103.82 107.28 36.57
C ASP A 735 105.32 107.05 36.86
N LEU A 736 105.75 105.81 37.09
CA LEU A 736 107.16 105.45 37.28
C LEU A 736 108.00 105.72 36.03
N GLN A 737 107.51 105.37 34.83
CA GLN A 737 108.19 105.73 33.57
C GLN A 737 108.28 107.25 33.39
N THR A 738 107.25 107.99 33.81
CA THR A 738 107.26 109.46 33.74
C THR A 738 108.31 110.05 34.67
N VAL A 739 108.38 109.57 35.92
CA VAL A 739 109.41 110.00 36.89
C VAL A 739 110.80 109.61 36.42
N GLY A 740 111.01 108.39 35.91
CA GLY A 740 112.30 107.95 35.37
C GLY A 740 112.84 108.86 34.26
N ARG A 741 111.99 109.25 33.30
CA ARG A 741 112.37 110.20 32.23
C ARG A 741 112.75 111.58 32.78
N LEU A 742 112.07 112.03 33.84
CA LEU A 742 112.38 113.30 34.50
C LEU A 742 113.72 113.19 35.26
N VAL A 743 113.97 112.07 35.94
CA VAL A 743 115.22 111.79 36.67
C VAL A 743 116.40 111.80 35.69
N ASP A 744 116.30 111.11 34.56
CA ASP A 744 117.35 111.10 33.53
C ASP A 744 117.64 112.52 33.00
N ARG A 745 116.59 113.35 32.87
CA ARG A 745 116.74 114.74 32.43
C ARG A 745 117.42 115.61 33.49
N ALA A 746 117.04 115.43 34.76
CA ALA A 746 117.65 116.15 35.88
C ALA A 746 119.10 115.71 36.12
N GLN A 747 119.44 114.43 35.92
CA GLN A 747 120.82 113.94 35.99
C GLN A 747 121.71 114.57 34.90
N ARG A 748 121.22 114.69 33.66
CA ARG A 748 121.94 115.41 32.60
C ARG A 748 122.14 116.88 32.95
N LEU A 749 121.17 117.50 33.62
CA LEU A 749 121.27 118.88 34.10
C LEU A 749 122.32 118.99 35.22
N GLU A 750 122.32 118.10 36.21
CA GLU A 750 123.37 118.01 37.25
C GLU A 750 124.77 117.90 36.62
N GLU A 751 124.93 117.01 35.64
CA GLU A 751 126.23 116.76 34.99
C GLU A 751 126.69 117.96 34.16
N SER A 752 125.77 118.68 33.51
CA SER A 752 126.07 119.94 32.83
C SER A 752 126.50 121.05 33.81
N LEU A 753 125.83 121.18 34.96
CA LEU A 753 126.18 122.16 35.98
C LEU A 753 127.55 121.88 36.62
N ARG A 754 127.92 120.60 36.78
CA ARG A 754 129.28 120.19 37.18
C ARG A 754 130.34 120.57 36.14
N GLN A 755 130.05 120.41 34.86
CA GLN A 755 130.98 120.80 33.78
C GLN A 755 131.19 122.32 33.75
N ASP A 756 130.15 123.10 34.06
CA ASP A 756 130.19 124.56 34.14
C ASP A 756 130.80 125.11 35.44
N GLN A 757 131.37 124.24 36.30
CA GLN A 757 131.99 124.57 37.60
C GLN A 757 131.03 125.25 38.61
N GLN A 758 129.72 125.12 38.44
CA GLN A 758 128.71 125.61 39.39
C GLN A 758 128.43 124.54 40.46
N GLU A 759 129.41 124.30 41.33
CA GLU A 759 129.36 123.19 42.30
C GLU A 759 128.18 123.27 43.27
N ASP A 760 127.79 124.47 43.73
CA ASP A 760 126.68 124.63 44.70
C ASP A 760 125.32 124.24 44.08
N ALA A 761 125.03 124.69 42.85
CA ALA A 761 123.79 124.36 42.15
C ALA A 761 123.74 122.88 41.74
N ALA A 762 124.88 122.31 41.32
CA ALA A 762 124.97 120.88 41.03
C ALA A 762 124.74 120.02 42.30
N GLN A 763 125.23 120.46 43.47
CA GLN A 763 124.98 119.77 44.74
C GLN A 763 123.49 119.83 45.15
N GLU A 764 122.80 120.94 44.89
CA GLU A 764 121.36 121.06 45.19
C GLU A 764 120.51 120.12 44.30
N VAL A 765 120.80 120.06 42.99
CA VAL A 765 120.17 119.13 42.05
C VAL A 765 120.47 117.68 42.43
N ALA A 766 121.72 117.36 42.80
CA ALA A 766 122.10 116.04 43.28
C ALA A 766 121.37 115.63 44.57
N ALA A 767 121.15 116.58 45.50
CA ALA A 767 120.41 116.33 46.73
C ALA A 767 118.92 116.06 46.47
N LEU A 768 118.32 116.77 45.51
CA LEU A 768 116.94 116.54 45.08
C LEU A 768 116.77 115.23 44.30
N LEU A 769 117.74 114.88 43.44
CA LEU A 769 117.81 113.57 42.78
C LEU A 769 117.98 112.43 43.79
N ALA A 770 118.79 112.61 44.83
CA ALA A 770 118.92 111.65 45.91
C ALA A 770 117.63 111.53 46.74
N ALA A 771 116.88 112.63 46.93
CA ALA A 771 115.57 112.60 47.56
C ALA A 771 114.52 111.88 46.68
N ALA A 772 114.56 112.10 45.37
CA ALA A 772 113.73 111.40 44.40
C ALA A 772 114.05 109.90 44.35
N GLY A 773 115.33 109.53 44.39
CA GLY A 773 115.79 108.14 44.48
C GLY A 773 115.25 107.46 45.74
N ARG A 774 115.38 108.09 46.92
CA ARG A 774 114.80 107.56 48.17
C ARG A 774 113.27 107.43 48.10
N ALA A 775 112.58 108.36 47.45
CA ALA A 775 111.14 108.29 47.27
C ALA A 775 110.73 107.21 46.25
N LEU A 776 111.52 106.96 45.20
CA LEU A 776 111.33 105.83 44.28
C LEU A 776 111.57 104.49 44.97
N ASP A 777 112.62 104.39 45.78
CA ASP A 777 112.87 103.19 46.60
C ASP A 777 111.68 102.96 47.54
N SER A 778 111.23 104.01 48.26
CA SER A 778 110.06 103.93 49.13
C SER A 778 108.77 103.56 48.38
N ALA A 779 108.62 103.99 47.11
CA ALA A 779 107.50 103.59 46.27
C ALA A 779 107.55 102.11 45.91
N SER A 780 108.73 101.58 45.56
CA SER A 780 108.92 100.15 45.28
C SER A 780 108.74 99.27 46.53
N GLU A 781 108.99 99.83 47.72
CA GLU A 781 108.80 99.15 48.99
C GLU A 781 107.38 99.25 49.55
N ALA A 782 106.51 100.05 48.93
CA ALA A 782 105.16 100.29 49.41
C ALA A 782 104.29 99.02 49.35
N THR A 783 103.51 98.81 50.41
CA THR A 783 102.61 97.66 50.54
C THR A 783 101.18 97.95 50.09
N THR A 784 100.86 99.20 49.76
CA THR A 784 99.55 99.63 49.25
C THR A 784 99.69 100.49 47.99
N PHE A 785 98.68 100.43 47.11
CA PHE A 785 98.64 101.24 45.89
C PHE A 785 98.71 102.75 46.18
N ASP A 786 97.96 103.24 47.16
CA ASP A 786 97.91 104.67 47.47
C ASP A 786 99.24 105.19 48.06
N ASP A 787 99.99 104.34 48.76
CA ASP A 787 101.33 104.70 49.25
C ASP A 787 102.36 104.72 48.11
N ALA A 788 102.37 103.70 47.25
CA ALA A 788 103.24 103.65 46.07
C ALA A 788 103.02 104.89 45.18
N LEU A 789 101.77 105.24 44.91
CA LEU A 789 101.41 106.40 44.11
C LEU A 789 101.84 107.72 44.77
N ARG A 790 101.65 107.85 46.10
CA ARG A 790 102.09 109.05 46.84
C ARG A 790 103.61 109.22 46.83
N HIS A 791 104.36 108.14 46.98
CA HIS A 791 105.82 108.17 46.91
C HIS A 791 106.32 108.48 45.50
N LEU A 792 105.69 107.94 44.45
CA LEU A 792 105.95 108.33 43.07
C LEU A 792 105.66 109.82 42.80
N GLN A 793 104.55 110.34 43.31
CA GLN A 793 104.23 111.78 43.21
C GLN A 793 105.24 112.64 43.96
N THR A 794 105.72 112.17 45.12
CA THR A 794 106.76 112.86 45.90
C THR A 794 108.10 112.86 45.16
N ALA A 795 108.48 111.71 44.58
CA ALA A 795 109.66 111.60 43.73
C ALA A 795 109.55 112.54 42.53
N ARG A 796 108.41 112.54 41.84
CA ARG A 796 108.10 113.46 40.74
C ARG A 796 108.29 114.92 41.15
N ALA A 797 107.69 115.34 42.26
CA ALA A 797 107.78 116.71 42.75
C ALA A 797 109.22 117.11 43.12
N SER A 798 110.03 116.20 43.67
CA SER A 798 111.45 116.48 43.94
C SER A 798 112.28 116.63 42.68
N VAL A 799 112.00 115.86 41.63
CA VAL A 799 112.71 115.95 40.34
C VAL A 799 112.27 117.18 39.53
N GLU A 800 110.97 117.49 39.53
CA GLU A 800 110.45 118.71 38.91
C GLU A 800 110.98 119.99 39.58
N ARG A 801 111.38 119.91 40.85
CA ARG A 801 112.03 121.02 41.57
C ARG A 801 113.54 121.11 41.28
N ALA A 802 114.13 120.04 40.75
CA ALA A 802 115.55 119.97 40.39
C ALA A 802 115.82 120.40 38.93
N LEU A 803 114.80 120.31 38.07
CA LEU A 803 114.78 120.87 36.71
C LEU A 803 114.38 122.35 36.74
#